data_AF-V2WGH0-F1
#
_entry.id   AF-V2WGH0-F1
#
_cell.length_a   1.000
_cell.length_b   1.000
_cell.length_c   1.000
_cell.angle_alpha   90.00
_cell.angle_beta   90.00
_cell.angle_gamma   90.00
#
_symmetry.space_group_name_H-M   'P 1'
#
loop_
_entity.id
_entity.type
_entity.pdbx_description
1 polymer ?
#
loop_
_entity_poly.entity_id
_entity_poly.type
_entity_poly.pdbx_seq_one_letter_code
_entity_poly.pdbx_strand_id
1 'polypeptide(L)'
;MTAESSSSDSPLSNEANNPFTSPANIVSTEASRPSTSNGGSRPSSFGPTAFQYGGVSSRQNSSSSIQPRVVSTAGSMVLYRVPGEDEYLQSLRNRNSLNSHYSDTNGLLPPRALSNQSSIASFGFGDDLDHKYPLVRNSSPTPAASPLLGPRGIFTSIPSTPSSLSTPRGLIPYAYDPGVDSLLPDDQEDILHDPKASEADEKKLFAPGGLLYHNGSGSGSGDNWGWRGVWNTGMLTILILALLALFLGYPVITEVRDRPRKDMIDGNVRVNSTGQVPVLFGVRELVDLDTPDDVKTRTGFDGEIYDLVFSDEFERPGRTFYPGDDPYFEAVDIWYGVTQDLEWYDPQQITTRDGALVITMDSAETLVPHLTPGSTAPFTAAENHDLTYRSGMLQSWNKLCFSSGYIEVAVKLPAPGPIAQGYWPGTWTMGNLGRAGYRATTDGLWPYSYDACDVGTFPNQTNLDGLTPAAATFSEKSWPEYDNKLSVLPGQRLSACTCPNQDHPGPYGNLDPGSRTPRYRGRGAPEIDIIEIQRDNNRLPGNVASQSCQIAPFTHDYTYTDTPNAYTIYNASTTYPNGWPGSPLQQAISGLSKVPDDGFEIPGGRYVTYGFEYWADPNNRDDGFITWQVDGKPTVTMRPPSVGPDKGPGGSMVDQRLIPEEPMHIIMNLGISRSWTTILPETLQFPAEMKFDYIRIYQRRGHENIGCDPEGYPTTEYIRNHLDQYMNRTLLLWEYEKPTNRLYNGCT
;
A
#
# COMPACT_ATOMS: atom_id res chain seq x y z
N MET A 1 47.06 39.55 -14.22
CA MET A 1 47.97 40.28 -15.15
C MET A 1 48.28 39.36 -16.31
N THR A 2 48.53 39.89 -17.53
CA THR A 2 49.08 39.21 -18.74
C THR A 2 48.45 37.84 -19.11
N ALA A 3 47.55 37.67 -20.08
CA ALA A 3 47.32 38.26 -21.42
C ALA A 3 48.11 37.60 -22.59
N GLU A 4 47.33 36.98 -23.50
CA GLU A 4 47.42 36.91 -24.97
C GLU A 4 48.71 36.52 -25.74
N SER A 5 48.57 35.48 -26.59
CA SER A 5 49.07 35.38 -27.99
C SER A 5 48.35 34.16 -28.62
N SER A 6 47.63 34.20 -29.75
CA SER A 6 48.04 34.43 -31.16
C SER A 6 49.09 33.43 -31.68
N SER A 7 48.98 32.83 -32.88
CA SER A 7 47.89 32.68 -33.86
C SER A 7 48.37 31.72 -34.96
N SER A 8 47.45 31.21 -35.79
CA SER A 8 47.69 30.74 -37.19
C SER A 8 48.96 29.94 -37.52
N ASP A 9 48.78 28.69 -37.98
CA ASP A 9 49.27 28.37 -39.33
C ASP A 9 48.55 27.16 -39.96
N SER A 10 48.48 27.16 -41.29
CA SER A 10 47.94 26.07 -42.10
C SER A 10 48.56 26.09 -43.49
N PRO A 11 48.98 24.93 -44.02
CA PRO A 11 49.10 24.77 -45.46
C PRO A 11 48.38 23.52 -45.99
N LEU A 12 47.64 23.73 -47.09
CA LEU A 12 47.73 23.01 -48.37
C LEU A 12 47.94 21.48 -48.39
N SER A 13 47.33 20.69 -49.28
CA SER A 13 46.24 20.88 -50.26
C SER A 13 46.08 19.57 -51.04
N ASN A 14 44.87 19.20 -51.48
CA ASN A 14 44.66 18.52 -52.77
C ASN A 14 43.17 18.43 -53.11
N GLU A 15 42.83 18.73 -54.36
CA GLU A 15 41.49 18.54 -54.93
C GLU A 15 41.38 17.17 -55.61
N ALA A 16 40.17 16.63 -55.78
CA ALA A 16 39.50 16.63 -57.10
C ALA A 16 38.30 15.65 -57.19
N ASN A 17 37.36 15.99 -58.10
CA ASN A 17 36.44 15.08 -58.82
C ASN A 17 35.28 14.40 -58.06
N ASN A 18 34.23 15.18 -57.82
CA ASN A 18 32.83 14.77 -58.13
C ASN A 18 32.63 14.92 -59.67
N PRO A 19 31.69 14.23 -60.39
CA PRO A 19 30.30 14.75 -60.51
C PRO A 19 29.17 13.80 -61.07
N PHE A 20 27.91 14.31 -61.12
CA PHE A 20 26.76 13.93 -62.01
C PHE A 20 26.14 12.50 -61.90
N THR A 21 24.84 12.20 -62.12
CA THR A 21 23.53 12.90 -61.96
C THR A 21 22.37 11.87 -62.00
N SER A 22 21.16 12.28 -61.61
CA SER A 22 19.90 11.52 -61.78
C SER A 22 19.45 11.36 -63.26
N PRO A 23 18.61 10.35 -63.55
CA PRO A 23 17.52 10.48 -64.52
C PRO A 23 16.14 10.16 -63.89
N ALA A 24 15.06 10.34 -64.65
CA ALA A 24 13.67 10.13 -64.22
C ALA A 24 12.89 9.22 -65.18
N ASN A 25 11.74 8.71 -64.72
CA ASN A 25 10.57 8.19 -65.45
C ASN A 25 10.77 7.39 -66.76
N ILE A 26 10.21 6.17 -66.84
CA ILE A 26 9.08 5.88 -67.77
C ILE A 26 8.44 4.49 -67.53
N VAL A 27 7.14 4.46 -67.84
CA VAL A 27 6.16 3.36 -67.92
C VAL A 27 6.67 2.06 -68.56
N SER A 28 6.15 0.92 -68.10
CA SER A 28 5.87 -0.25 -68.96
C SER A 28 4.44 -0.78 -68.72
N THR A 29 3.65 -0.87 -69.79
CA THR A 29 2.26 -1.40 -69.79
C THR A 29 1.98 -2.14 -71.08
N GLU A 30 1.62 -3.42 -71.00
CA GLU A 30 0.73 -4.17 -71.92
C GLU A 30 0.59 -5.62 -71.36
N ALA A 31 -0.55 -6.32 -71.21
CA ALA A 31 -1.99 -6.20 -71.56
C ALA A 31 -2.48 -7.13 -72.68
N SER A 32 -3.24 -8.19 -72.33
CA SER A 32 -3.95 -9.03 -73.32
C SER A 32 -5.15 -9.86 -72.79
N ARG A 33 -6.22 -9.17 -72.35
CA ARG A 33 -7.68 -9.40 -72.60
C ARG A 33 -8.40 -10.79 -72.47
N PRO A 34 -9.77 -10.83 -72.44
CA PRO A 34 -10.54 -11.90 -71.77
C PRO A 34 -11.71 -12.56 -72.57
N SER A 35 -12.48 -13.42 -71.90
CA SER A 35 -13.84 -13.92 -72.26
C SER A 35 -14.69 -14.05 -70.97
N THR A 36 -15.87 -13.41 -70.77
CA THR A 36 -17.23 -13.65 -71.35
C THR A 36 -17.79 -15.06 -71.05
N SER A 37 -19.06 -15.28 -70.62
CA SER A 37 -20.27 -14.42 -70.61
C SER A 37 -21.41 -14.91 -69.66
N ASN A 38 -22.39 -14.01 -69.41
CA ASN A 38 -23.80 -14.25 -68.99
C ASN A 38 -24.09 -14.85 -67.59
N GLY A 39 -25.18 -14.50 -66.89
CA GLY A 39 -26.26 -13.50 -67.10
C GLY A 39 -26.85 -13.06 -65.74
N GLY A 40 -27.49 -11.89 -65.58
CA GLY A 40 -28.89 -11.63 -65.95
C GLY A 40 -29.85 -12.20 -64.88
N SER A 41 -30.51 -11.41 -64.04
CA SER A 41 -31.55 -10.42 -64.41
C SER A 41 -31.63 -9.17 -63.49
N ARG A 42 -32.75 -8.42 -63.51
CA ARG A 42 -32.90 -7.03 -63.02
C ARG A 42 -34.05 -6.90 -61.94
N PRO A 43 -34.37 -5.71 -61.37
CA PRO A 43 -34.75 -5.59 -59.96
C PRO A 43 -36.23 -5.24 -59.71
N SER A 44 -36.60 -5.11 -58.43
CA SER A 44 -37.82 -4.42 -58.00
C SER A 44 -37.57 -3.52 -56.78
N SER A 45 -37.88 -2.23 -56.92
CA SER A 45 -37.92 -1.23 -55.85
C SER A 45 -39.29 -1.22 -55.15
N PHE A 46 -39.35 -1.06 -53.83
CA PHE A 46 -40.49 -0.48 -53.12
C PHE A 46 -40.08 0.12 -51.77
N GLY A 47 -40.29 1.44 -51.61
CA GLY A 47 -40.87 1.97 -50.37
C GLY A 47 -42.40 1.85 -50.43
N PRO A 48 -43.22 2.47 -49.56
CA PRO A 48 -43.01 3.84 -49.09
C PRO A 48 -43.58 4.16 -47.68
N THR A 49 -43.84 5.45 -47.45
CA THR A 49 -44.84 6.05 -46.55
C THR A 49 -44.68 5.93 -45.03
N ALA A 50 -44.46 7.10 -44.42
CA ALA A 50 -44.90 7.38 -43.05
C ALA A 50 -46.44 7.43 -42.95
N PHE A 51 -46.96 7.35 -41.72
CA PHE A 51 -48.32 7.79 -41.40
C PHE A 51 -48.27 8.87 -40.32
N GLN A 52 -49.06 9.92 -40.51
CA GLN A 52 -49.20 11.06 -39.60
C GLN A 52 -50.68 11.20 -39.25
N TYR A 53 -51.00 11.28 -37.97
CA TYR A 53 -52.35 11.62 -37.50
C TYR A 53 -52.25 12.55 -36.30
N GLY A 54 -52.88 13.72 -36.39
CA GLY A 54 -53.01 14.66 -35.28
C GLY A 54 -54.29 14.44 -34.50
N GLY A 55 -54.27 14.76 -33.20
CA GLY A 55 -55.44 14.75 -32.33
C GLY A 55 -55.22 15.66 -31.13
N VAL A 56 -56.02 16.72 -31.02
CA VAL A 56 -55.91 17.71 -29.94
C VAL A 56 -56.95 17.43 -28.86
N SER A 57 -56.53 17.30 -27.61
CA SER A 57 -57.36 17.59 -26.44
C SER A 57 -56.49 17.85 -25.20
N SER A 58 -57.09 18.28 -24.09
CA SER A 58 -56.42 18.79 -22.90
C SER A 58 -56.81 18.04 -21.63
N ARG A 59 -55.86 17.85 -20.69
CA ARG A 59 -55.91 18.40 -19.31
C ARG A 59 -54.80 17.88 -18.37
N GLN A 60 -54.31 18.83 -17.57
CA GLN A 60 -53.70 18.77 -16.23
C GLN A 60 -53.24 17.44 -15.57
N ASN A 61 -51.98 17.54 -15.09
CA ASN A 61 -51.47 17.12 -13.77
C ASN A 61 -51.05 15.68 -13.45
N SER A 62 -50.01 15.64 -12.59
CA SER A 62 -49.55 14.55 -11.72
C SER A 62 -49.19 13.22 -12.38
N SER A 63 -47.91 13.10 -12.75
CA SER A 63 -47.19 11.81 -12.76
C SER A 63 -45.90 11.96 -11.94
N SER A 64 -45.77 11.15 -10.89
CA SER A 64 -44.52 10.96 -10.16
C SER A 64 -43.61 10.05 -10.97
N SER A 65 -42.56 10.59 -11.59
CA SER A 65 -41.52 9.79 -12.25
C SER A 65 -40.42 9.40 -11.25
N ILE A 66 -40.41 8.13 -10.85
CA ILE A 66 -39.21 7.52 -10.26
C ILE A 66 -38.17 7.46 -11.38
N GLN A 67 -37.16 8.33 -11.31
CA GLN A 67 -36.00 8.24 -12.18
C GLN A 67 -35.22 6.95 -11.84
N PRO A 68 -34.88 6.10 -12.82
CA PRO A 68 -34.00 4.96 -12.55
C PRO A 68 -32.63 5.49 -12.16
N ARG A 69 -32.14 5.10 -10.99
CA ARG A 69 -30.78 5.43 -10.55
C ARG A 69 -29.82 4.75 -11.51
N VAL A 70 -29.13 5.51 -12.36
CA VAL A 70 -28.08 4.98 -13.24
C VAL A 70 -26.94 4.53 -12.35
N VAL A 71 -26.87 3.22 -12.10
CA VAL A 71 -25.74 2.61 -11.42
C VAL A 71 -24.59 2.58 -12.42
N SER A 72 -23.58 3.42 -12.22
CA SER A 72 -22.28 3.20 -12.87
C SER A 72 -21.74 1.86 -12.40
N THR A 73 -21.55 0.91 -13.32
CA THR A 73 -20.96 -0.40 -13.05
C THR A 73 -19.48 -0.46 -13.42
N ALA A 74 -18.86 0.68 -13.75
CA ALA A 74 -17.42 0.83 -13.83
C ALA A 74 -16.85 1.00 -12.41
N GLY A 75 -15.87 0.17 -12.05
CA GLY A 75 -14.96 0.48 -10.95
C GLY A 75 -14.08 1.67 -11.32
N SER A 76 -13.75 2.48 -10.32
CA SER A 76 -12.93 3.69 -10.45
C SER A 76 -12.66 4.29 -9.09
N MET A 77 -11.44 4.77 -8.83
CA MET A 77 -11.03 5.31 -7.53
C MET A 77 -11.75 6.62 -7.16
N VAL A 78 -12.82 6.51 -6.36
CA VAL A 78 -13.53 7.65 -5.78
C VAL A 78 -12.77 8.14 -4.53
N LEU A 79 -11.76 8.99 -4.72
CA LEU A 79 -11.05 9.63 -3.61
C LEU A 79 -11.90 10.72 -2.92
N TYR A 80 -11.70 10.88 -1.61
CA TYR A 80 -12.44 11.86 -0.82
C TYR A 80 -11.51 12.86 -0.11
N ARG A 81 -11.56 14.13 -0.54
CA ARG A 81 -11.07 15.24 0.29
C ARG A 81 -12.08 15.51 1.39
N VAL A 82 -11.85 14.93 2.57
CA VAL A 82 -12.54 15.28 3.82
C VAL A 82 -12.47 16.80 4.01
N PRO A 83 -13.58 17.51 4.29
CA PRO A 83 -13.58 18.98 4.42
C PRO A 83 -12.66 19.47 5.55
N GLY A 84 -11.58 20.15 5.18
CA GLY A 84 -10.81 21.03 6.07
C GLY A 84 -11.38 22.46 6.06
N GLU A 85 -10.94 23.31 6.98
CA GLU A 85 -11.51 24.65 7.22
C GLU A 85 -11.10 25.73 6.18
N ASP A 86 -10.94 25.35 4.91
CA ASP A 86 -10.53 26.23 3.81
C ASP A 86 -11.48 27.44 3.62
N GLU A 87 -12.77 27.27 3.90
CA GLU A 87 -13.76 28.37 3.89
C GLU A 87 -13.55 29.39 5.03
N TYR A 88 -13.00 28.98 6.17
CA TYR A 88 -12.84 29.85 7.33
C TYR A 88 -11.77 30.92 7.08
N LEU A 89 -10.67 30.55 6.43
CA LEU A 89 -9.55 31.45 6.13
C LEU A 89 -9.92 32.54 5.11
N GLN A 90 -10.81 32.26 4.15
CA GLN A 90 -11.32 33.30 3.24
C GLN A 90 -12.18 34.34 3.98
N SER A 91 -12.95 33.92 4.99
CA SER A 91 -13.83 34.80 5.77
C SER A 91 -13.09 35.89 6.58
N LEU A 92 -11.80 35.68 6.86
CA LEU A 92 -10.97 36.57 7.70
C LEU A 92 -10.36 37.74 6.91
N ARG A 93 -10.22 37.65 5.58
CA ARG A 93 -9.61 38.73 4.76
C ARG A 93 -10.58 39.87 4.40
N ASN A 94 -11.90 39.67 4.47
CA ASN A 94 -12.91 40.63 3.98
C ASN A 94 -13.63 41.46 5.07
N ARG A 95 -13.15 41.48 6.32
CA ARG A 95 -13.77 42.28 7.40
C ARG A 95 -13.24 43.71 7.48
N ASN A 96 -13.58 44.54 6.49
CA ASN A 96 -13.36 46.00 6.56
C ASN A 96 -14.37 46.85 5.75
N SER A 97 -15.68 46.57 5.86
CA SER A 97 -16.72 47.57 5.53
C SER A 97 -18.05 47.35 6.26
N LEU A 98 -18.40 48.36 7.07
CA LEU A 98 -19.70 48.85 7.53
C LEU A 98 -21.02 48.07 7.25
N ASN A 99 -21.73 47.82 8.37
CA ASN A 99 -23.17 48.05 8.58
C ASN A 99 -24.25 47.27 7.76
N SER A 100 -24.88 46.32 8.48
CA SER A 100 -26.26 46.43 9.00
C SER A 100 -27.32 45.40 8.57
N HIS A 101 -28.30 45.28 9.48
CA HIS A 101 -29.58 44.56 9.42
C HIS A 101 -29.60 43.02 9.52
N TYR A 102 -30.48 42.59 10.43
CA TYR A 102 -30.63 41.27 11.04
C TYR A 102 -32.01 40.74 10.66
N SER A 103 -32.14 39.46 10.30
CA SER A 103 -33.43 38.76 10.24
C SER A 103 -33.22 37.25 10.27
N ASP A 104 -33.74 36.57 11.30
CA ASP A 104 -33.72 35.11 11.40
C ASP A 104 -34.69 34.43 10.43
N THR A 105 -34.46 33.16 10.07
CA THR A 105 -35.29 32.05 10.59
C THR A 105 -34.76 30.64 10.23
N ASN A 106 -34.43 29.87 11.28
CA ASN A 106 -34.63 28.42 11.50
C ASN A 106 -34.22 27.37 10.43
N GLY A 107 -33.29 26.46 10.81
CA GLY A 107 -32.85 25.33 9.97
C GLY A 107 -32.16 24.13 10.66
N LEU A 108 -32.48 23.82 11.92
CA LEU A 108 -32.18 22.58 12.69
C LEU A 108 -30.83 21.82 12.45
N LEU A 109 -29.98 21.77 13.50
CA LEU A 109 -28.76 20.95 13.57
C LEU A 109 -28.98 19.60 14.30
N PRO A 110 -28.27 18.51 13.91
CA PRO A 110 -28.02 17.36 14.79
C PRO A 110 -26.87 17.64 15.80
N PRO A 111 -26.73 16.84 16.87
CA PRO A 111 -25.96 17.24 18.06
C PRO A 111 -24.45 16.95 18.00
N ARG A 112 -23.66 17.78 18.69
CA ARG A 112 -22.24 17.52 19.05
C ARG A 112 -22.14 16.63 20.29
N ALA A 113 -21.17 15.73 20.31
CA ALA A 113 -20.65 15.13 21.55
C ALA A 113 -19.54 16.03 22.14
N LEU A 114 -19.26 15.90 23.44
CA LEU A 114 -18.38 16.80 24.18
C LEU A 114 -16.94 16.29 24.27
N SER A 115 -15.97 17.15 23.93
CA SER A 115 -14.59 17.02 24.39
C SER A 115 -14.49 17.42 25.87
N ASN A 116 -13.51 16.89 26.59
CA ASN A 116 -13.11 17.45 27.88
C ASN A 116 -11.60 17.31 28.11
N GLN A 117 -11.06 18.16 28.97
CA GLN A 117 -9.67 18.65 28.86
C GLN A 117 -8.58 17.71 29.41
N SER A 118 -7.39 17.88 28.85
CA SER A 118 -6.11 17.29 29.27
C SER A 118 -5.65 17.75 30.65
N SER A 119 -4.85 16.91 31.32
CA SER A 119 -3.94 17.34 32.40
C SER A 119 -2.54 16.73 32.22
N ILE A 120 -1.52 17.41 32.72
CA ILE A 120 -0.09 17.12 32.48
C ILE A 120 0.56 16.53 33.73
N ALA A 121 1.31 15.44 33.57
CA ALA A 121 2.29 14.94 34.54
C ALA A 121 3.40 14.16 33.80
N SER A 122 4.59 14.01 34.41
CA SER A 122 5.77 13.45 33.74
C SER A 122 6.61 12.53 34.64
N PHE A 123 7.35 11.61 33.99
CA PHE A 123 8.49 10.80 34.45
C PHE A 123 8.45 10.10 35.83
N GLY A 124 8.64 8.76 35.82
CA GLY A 124 9.06 8.00 37.01
C GLY A 124 9.24 6.50 36.74
N PHE A 125 10.45 5.96 37.00
CA PHE A 125 10.71 4.53 37.16
C PHE A 125 10.69 4.17 38.65
N GLY A 126 10.26 2.96 39.03
CA GLY A 126 10.51 2.40 40.38
C GLY A 126 9.44 1.44 40.94
N ASP A 127 9.66 0.14 40.70
CA ASP A 127 9.49 -1.05 41.56
C ASP A 127 8.26 -1.31 42.49
N ASP A 128 7.89 -2.60 42.55
CA ASP A 128 7.37 -3.39 43.70
C ASP A 128 6.03 -3.05 44.41
N LEU A 129 5.00 -3.90 44.22
CA LEU A 129 4.59 -4.93 45.23
C LEU A 129 3.29 -5.73 44.92
N ASP A 130 3.39 -7.06 45.12
CA ASP A 130 2.41 -8.05 45.63
C ASP A 130 0.97 -8.21 45.07
N HIS A 131 0.60 -9.44 44.70
CA HIS A 131 -0.78 -9.88 44.43
C HIS A 131 -1.50 -10.36 45.71
N LYS A 132 -2.75 -9.90 45.96
CA LYS A 132 -3.72 -10.64 46.80
C LYS A 132 -5.15 -10.58 46.23
N TYR A 133 -5.76 -11.76 46.07
CA TYR A 133 -7.15 -11.93 45.64
C TYR A 133 -8.14 -11.67 46.80
N PRO A 134 -9.32 -11.08 46.53
CA PRO A 134 -10.44 -11.04 47.47
C PRO A 134 -11.26 -12.35 47.46
N LEU A 135 -11.79 -12.73 48.62
CA LEU A 135 -12.71 -13.87 48.78
C LEU A 135 -14.17 -13.43 48.63
N VAL A 136 -15.01 -14.29 48.03
CA VAL A 136 -16.48 -14.19 48.04
C VAL A 136 -17.07 -15.50 48.54
N ARG A 137 -18.17 -15.47 49.30
CA ARG A 137 -18.65 -16.61 50.10
C ARG A 137 -20.18 -16.74 50.12
N ASN A 138 -20.68 -17.98 49.99
CA ASN A 138 -22.07 -18.45 50.19
C ASN A 138 -23.10 -17.88 49.17
N SER A 139 -24.15 -18.61 48.77
CA SER A 139 -24.97 -19.57 49.53
C SER A 139 -25.54 -20.75 48.69
N SER A 140 -26.28 -21.65 49.34
CA SER A 140 -26.54 -23.03 48.87
C SER A 140 -28.08 -23.36 48.77
N PRO A 141 -28.58 -24.63 48.59
CA PRO A 141 -29.47 -24.92 47.45
C PRO A 141 -30.81 -25.65 47.80
N THR A 142 -31.58 -26.03 46.77
CA THR A 142 -32.70 -27.00 46.83
C THR A 142 -32.76 -27.91 45.56
N PRO A 143 -33.41 -29.10 45.58
CA PRO A 143 -32.89 -30.26 44.83
C PRO A 143 -33.89 -31.13 44.01
N ALA A 144 -33.31 -32.18 43.38
CA ALA A 144 -33.85 -33.55 43.18
C ALA A 144 -34.55 -33.97 41.85
N ALA A 145 -33.97 -34.98 41.18
CA ALA A 145 -34.63 -36.19 40.63
C ALA A 145 -33.58 -37.25 40.16
N SER A 146 -33.97 -38.53 40.05
CA SER A 146 -33.11 -39.73 39.78
C SER A 146 -33.70 -40.57 38.61
N PRO A 147 -33.31 -41.84 38.28
CA PRO A 147 -32.08 -42.67 38.47
C PRO A 147 -31.68 -43.47 37.18
N LEU A 148 -31.08 -44.69 37.31
CA LEU A 148 -30.75 -45.75 36.30
C LEU A 148 -29.34 -45.64 35.65
N LEU A 149 -28.60 -46.71 35.28
CA LEU A 149 -28.79 -48.19 35.26
C LEU A 149 -27.41 -48.93 35.42
N GLY A 150 -27.37 -50.28 35.41
CA GLY A 150 -26.18 -51.11 35.76
C GLY A 150 -25.52 -51.98 34.64
N PRO A 151 -25.06 -53.22 34.92
CA PRO A 151 -23.61 -53.49 35.10
C PRO A 151 -23.02 -54.83 34.52
N ARG A 152 -21.67 -55.03 34.69
CA ARG A 152 -20.86 -56.31 34.78
C ARG A 152 -19.92 -56.72 33.62
N GLY A 153 -18.81 -57.40 34.02
CA GLY A 153 -17.92 -58.24 33.19
C GLY A 153 -16.41 -57.93 33.35
N ILE A 154 -15.42 -58.83 33.51
CA ILE A 154 -15.16 -60.13 34.20
C ILE A 154 -13.74 -60.58 33.71
N PHE A 155 -12.86 -61.01 34.64
CA PHE A 155 -11.64 -61.88 34.57
C PHE A 155 -11.26 -62.57 33.20
N THR A 156 -10.00 -62.89 32.78
CA THR A 156 -8.63 -63.14 33.35
C THR A 156 -7.63 -63.44 32.16
N SER A 157 -6.28 -63.56 32.16
CA SER A 157 -5.11 -63.28 33.06
C SER A 157 -3.74 -63.77 32.49
N ILE A 158 -2.58 -63.20 32.93
CA ILE A 158 -1.24 -63.85 33.19
C ILE A 158 -0.38 -64.41 31.99
N PRO A 159 0.98 -64.29 31.92
CA PRO A 159 1.95 -63.32 32.49
C PRO A 159 3.17 -62.89 31.58
N SER A 160 4.10 -62.10 32.16
CA SER A 160 5.58 -62.03 31.94
C SER A 160 6.23 -61.60 30.59
N THR A 161 6.53 -60.28 30.48
CA THR A 161 7.89 -59.62 30.35
C THR A 161 8.93 -60.05 29.28
N PRO A 162 9.91 -59.18 28.87
CA PRO A 162 10.26 -57.83 29.38
C PRO A 162 10.51 -56.71 28.33
N SER A 163 10.19 -55.46 28.66
CA SER A 163 10.95 -54.25 28.24
C SER A 163 10.51 -53.01 29.03
N SER A 164 11.32 -51.94 29.02
CA SER A 164 11.15 -50.72 29.82
C SER A 164 10.28 -49.64 29.17
N LEU A 165 9.48 -48.93 29.96
CA LEU A 165 9.28 -47.47 29.85
C LEU A 165 8.65 -46.90 31.14
N SER A 166 8.79 -45.60 31.35
CA SER A 166 8.54 -44.93 32.64
C SER A 166 7.07 -44.52 32.86
N THR A 167 6.48 -44.91 33.99
CA THR A 167 5.20 -44.36 34.46
C THR A 167 5.37 -42.98 35.11
N PRO A 168 4.44 -42.02 34.89
CA PRO A 168 4.47 -40.72 35.55
C PRO A 168 4.07 -40.83 37.02
N ARG A 169 4.68 -40.02 37.89
CA ARG A 169 4.28 -39.89 39.30
C ARG A 169 3.05 -38.98 39.42
N GLY A 170 1.86 -39.55 39.29
CA GLY A 170 0.62 -38.89 39.71
C GLY A 170 0.58 -38.75 41.24
N LEU A 171 0.09 -37.61 41.73
CA LEU A 171 -0.31 -37.47 43.13
C LEU A 171 -1.56 -38.32 43.37
N ILE A 172 -1.50 -39.24 44.33
CA ILE A 172 -2.67 -39.93 44.84
C ILE A 172 -3.28 -39.00 45.91
N PRO A 173 -4.49 -38.44 45.71
CA PRO A 173 -5.15 -37.71 46.78
C PRO A 173 -5.53 -38.69 47.88
N TYR A 174 -5.11 -38.43 49.11
CA TYR A 174 -5.63 -39.17 50.26
C TYR A 174 -7.10 -38.78 50.44
N ALA A 175 -7.97 -39.77 50.55
CA ALA A 175 -9.37 -39.57 50.87
C ALA A 175 -9.51 -39.69 52.39
N TYR A 176 -9.66 -38.56 53.08
CA TYR A 176 -9.92 -38.54 54.51
C TYR A 176 -11.28 -39.18 54.81
N ASP A 177 -11.27 -40.37 55.40
CA ASP A 177 -12.46 -41.01 55.93
C ASP A 177 -12.36 -41.06 57.47
N PRO A 178 -12.96 -40.09 58.19
CA PRO A 178 -12.90 -40.06 59.65
C PRO A 178 -13.58 -41.27 60.30
N GLY A 179 -14.37 -42.06 59.58
CA GLY A 179 -14.92 -43.33 60.06
C GLY A 179 -13.93 -44.50 60.02
N VAL A 180 -12.79 -44.35 59.33
CA VAL A 180 -11.70 -45.35 59.27
C VAL A 180 -10.54 -44.93 60.16
N ASP A 181 -10.14 -43.65 60.12
CA ASP A 181 -9.03 -43.15 60.95
C ASP A 181 -9.36 -43.26 62.46
N SER A 182 -10.62 -43.01 62.86
CA SER A 182 -11.08 -43.18 64.26
C SER A 182 -11.20 -44.65 64.74
N LEU A 183 -10.77 -45.60 63.92
CA LEU A 183 -10.63 -47.03 64.27
C LEU A 183 -9.17 -47.52 64.21
N LEU A 184 -8.22 -46.65 63.87
CA LEU A 184 -6.79 -46.92 64.01
C LEU A 184 -6.36 -46.76 65.48
N PRO A 185 -5.26 -47.39 65.93
CA PRO A 185 -4.71 -47.15 67.26
C PRO A 185 -4.01 -45.79 67.30
N ASP A 186 -4.30 -44.99 68.33
CA ASP A 186 -3.72 -43.66 68.59
C ASP A 186 -2.20 -43.65 68.32
N ASP A 187 -1.73 -42.74 67.46
CA ASP A 187 -0.34 -42.66 67.03
C ASP A 187 0.46 -41.58 67.80
N GLN A 188 1.64 -41.17 67.31
CA GLN A 188 2.47 -40.18 68.00
C GLN A 188 2.10 -38.72 67.70
N GLU A 189 1.33 -38.43 66.65
CA GLU A 189 0.75 -37.11 66.39
C GLU A 189 -0.58 -36.94 67.16
N ASP A 190 -1.36 -38.00 67.38
CA ASP A 190 -2.57 -37.96 68.23
C ASP A 190 -2.27 -37.48 69.68
N ILE A 191 -1.12 -37.89 70.23
CA ILE A 191 -0.65 -37.46 71.57
C ILE A 191 -0.40 -35.93 71.62
N LEU A 192 -0.10 -35.28 70.49
CA LEU A 192 0.02 -33.81 70.41
C LEU A 192 -1.34 -33.10 70.40
N HIS A 193 -2.44 -33.83 70.24
CA HIS A 193 -3.77 -33.27 69.97
C HIS A 193 -4.87 -33.67 70.97
N ASP A 194 -4.65 -34.67 71.84
CA ASP A 194 -5.52 -34.90 73.01
C ASP A 194 -5.16 -33.94 74.18
N PRO A 195 -6.04 -33.00 74.59
CA PRO A 195 -5.84 -32.14 75.76
C PRO A 195 -5.95 -32.89 77.10
N LYS A 196 -6.02 -34.23 77.11
CA LYS A 196 -5.99 -35.09 78.30
C LYS A 196 -4.85 -36.13 78.29
N ALA A 197 -3.92 -36.03 77.34
CA ALA A 197 -2.76 -36.92 77.26
C ALA A 197 -2.02 -37.00 78.63
N SER A 198 -1.57 -38.18 79.02
CA SER A 198 -0.94 -38.35 80.33
C SER A 198 0.54 -37.97 80.32
N GLU A 199 1.08 -37.58 81.47
CA GLU A 199 2.51 -37.29 81.67
C GLU A 199 3.44 -38.51 81.42
N ALA A 200 2.86 -39.70 81.20
CA ALA A 200 3.58 -40.91 80.76
C ALA A 200 3.55 -41.10 79.23
N ASP A 201 2.59 -40.48 78.54
CA ASP A 201 2.44 -40.55 77.08
C ASP A 201 3.22 -39.43 76.39
N GLU A 202 3.21 -38.21 76.92
CA GLU A 202 4.14 -37.14 76.47
C GLU A 202 5.60 -37.60 76.54
N LYS A 203 5.96 -38.38 77.58
CA LYS A 203 7.32 -38.93 77.72
C LYS A 203 7.69 -39.96 76.64
N LYS A 204 6.74 -40.51 75.88
CA LYS A 204 7.03 -41.37 74.72
C LYS A 204 7.53 -40.55 73.53
N LEU A 205 7.04 -39.32 73.34
CA LEU A 205 7.49 -38.41 72.27
C LEU A 205 8.99 -38.10 72.37
N PHE A 206 9.51 -38.02 73.60
CA PHE A 206 10.92 -37.75 73.91
C PHE A 206 11.74 -39.01 74.24
N ALA A 207 11.17 -40.21 74.07
CA ALA A 207 11.90 -41.48 74.25
C ALA A 207 12.69 -41.84 72.96
N PRO A 208 13.74 -42.68 73.02
CA PRO A 208 14.50 -43.07 71.83
C PRO A 208 13.63 -43.72 70.74
N GLY A 209 13.45 -43.02 69.62
CA GLY A 209 12.54 -43.42 68.53
C GLY A 209 11.15 -42.77 68.56
N GLY A 210 10.90 -41.84 69.49
CA GLY A 210 9.74 -40.98 69.53
C GLY A 210 9.87 -39.75 68.62
N LEU A 211 8.72 -39.17 68.24
CA LEU A 211 8.58 -38.07 67.26
C LEU A 211 9.45 -36.83 67.56
N LEU A 212 9.69 -36.53 68.85
CA LEU A 212 10.45 -35.36 69.32
C LEU A 212 11.84 -35.73 69.88
N TYR A 213 12.34 -36.94 69.59
CA TYR A 213 13.61 -37.43 70.12
C TYR A 213 14.84 -36.85 69.40
N HIS A 214 15.27 -35.67 69.84
CA HIS A 214 16.59 -35.13 69.47
C HIS A 214 17.71 -35.78 70.30
N ASN A 215 18.40 -36.74 69.70
CA ASN A 215 19.57 -37.37 70.29
C ASN A 215 20.76 -36.39 70.32
N GLY A 216 21.03 -35.79 71.48
CA GLY A 216 21.93 -34.64 71.66
C GLY A 216 23.42 -34.95 71.59
N SER A 217 23.93 -35.33 70.41
CA SER A 217 25.35 -35.63 70.16
C SER A 217 25.89 -35.07 68.84
N GLY A 218 25.66 -33.78 68.59
CA GLY A 218 26.11 -33.04 67.39
C GLY A 218 27.32 -32.14 67.63
N SER A 219 28.47 -32.68 68.05
CA SER A 219 29.68 -31.89 68.32
C SER A 219 30.44 -31.52 67.04
N GLY A 220 30.30 -30.28 66.59
CA GLY A 220 31.29 -29.61 65.73
C GLY A 220 31.26 -29.94 64.24
N SER A 221 30.35 -29.30 63.50
CA SER A 221 30.55 -28.99 62.07
C SER A 221 29.99 -27.61 61.75
N GLY A 222 30.85 -26.69 61.30
CA GLY A 222 30.39 -25.43 60.70
C GLY A 222 29.81 -25.65 59.30
N ASP A 223 29.21 -24.59 58.76
CA ASP A 223 28.97 -24.31 57.34
C ASP A 223 28.71 -25.52 56.43
N ASN A 224 27.52 -26.11 56.56
CA ASN A 224 26.94 -26.95 55.52
C ASN A 224 25.75 -26.24 54.87
N TRP A 225 26.06 -25.24 54.03
CA TRP A 225 25.12 -24.62 53.11
C TRP A 225 24.46 -25.72 52.28
N GLY A 226 23.14 -25.90 52.42
CA GLY A 226 22.42 -27.01 51.80
C GLY A 226 22.62 -27.03 50.29
N TRP A 227 23.39 -27.99 49.78
CA TRP A 227 23.81 -28.07 48.37
C TRP A 227 22.61 -28.02 47.40
N ARG A 228 21.49 -28.67 47.77
CA ARG A 228 20.21 -28.59 47.04
C ARG A 228 19.66 -27.16 46.91
N GLY A 229 19.82 -26.33 47.93
CA GLY A 229 19.48 -24.90 47.88
C GLY A 229 20.41 -24.14 46.92
N VAL A 230 21.71 -24.42 46.95
CA VAL A 230 22.68 -23.84 45.98
C VAL A 230 22.30 -24.20 44.54
N TRP A 231 21.94 -25.45 44.26
CA TRP A 231 21.50 -25.87 42.92
C TRP A 231 20.15 -25.26 42.52
N ASN A 232 19.15 -25.24 43.41
CA ASN A 232 17.84 -24.67 43.08
C ASN A 232 17.93 -23.15 42.85
N THR A 233 18.59 -22.41 43.74
CA THR A 233 18.79 -20.97 43.58
C THR A 233 19.68 -20.68 42.37
N GLY A 234 20.78 -21.41 42.18
CA GLY A 234 21.67 -21.25 41.02
C GLY A 234 20.97 -21.49 39.69
N MET A 235 20.13 -22.53 39.59
CA MET A 235 19.36 -22.82 38.38
C MET A 235 18.24 -21.79 38.15
N LEU A 236 17.61 -21.27 39.21
CA LEU A 236 16.67 -20.15 39.11
C LEU A 236 17.36 -18.86 38.66
N THR A 237 18.55 -18.54 39.19
CA THR A 237 19.37 -17.41 38.74
C THR A 237 19.81 -17.57 37.29
N ILE A 238 20.19 -18.77 36.85
CA ILE A 238 20.52 -19.05 35.43
C ILE A 238 19.28 -18.85 34.54
N LEU A 239 18.10 -19.32 34.97
CA LEU A 239 16.84 -19.11 34.23
C LEU A 239 16.50 -17.61 34.12
N ILE A 240 16.59 -16.86 35.23
CA ILE A 240 16.37 -15.42 35.26
C ILE A 240 17.38 -14.70 34.37
N LEU A 241 18.67 -15.02 34.44
CA LEU A 241 19.70 -14.44 33.57
C LEU A 241 19.48 -14.78 32.09
N ALA A 242 19.01 -15.99 31.77
CA ALA A 242 18.66 -16.37 30.41
C ALA A 242 17.43 -15.60 29.89
N LEU A 243 16.41 -15.38 30.74
CA LEU A 243 15.24 -14.57 30.40
C LEU A 243 15.60 -13.08 30.25
N LEU A 244 16.41 -12.53 31.15
CA LEU A 244 16.93 -11.16 31.02
C LEU A 244 17.80 -11.01 29.76
N ALA A 245 18.62 -12.00 29.43
CA ALA A 245 19.41 -12.02 28.21
C ALA A 245 18.54 -12.17 26.94
N LEU A 246 17.40 -12.86 27.00
CA LEU A 246 16.48 -13.05 25.86
C LEU A 246 15.54 -11.85 25.64
N PHE A 247 15.05 -11.23 26.71
CA PHE A 247 14.02 -10.18 26.63
C PHE A 247 14.52 -8.74 26.82
N LEU A 248 15.72 -8.54 27.40
CA LEU A 248 16.37 -7.21 27.46
C LEU A 248 17.73 -7.21 26.75
N GLY A 249 18.55 -8.24 26.98
CA GLY A 249 19.88 -8.36 26.38
C GLY A 249 19.83 -8.45 24.86
N TYR A 250 19.04 -9.38 24.32
CA TYR A 250 18.96 -9.64 22.89
C TYR A 250 18.45 -8.43 22.09
N PRO A 251 17.33 -7.76 22.45
CA PRO A 251 16.90 -6.53 21.76
C PRO A 251 17.95 -5.41 21.78
N VAL A 252 18.69 -5.23 22.89
CA VAL A 252 19.77 -4.23 22.96
C VAL A 252 20.98 -4.64 22.11
N ILE A 253 21.32 -5.93 22.06
CA ILE A 253 22.44 -6.45 21.27
C ILE A 253 22.14 -6.41 19.77
N THR A 254 20.93 -6.76 19.33
CA THR A 254 20.52 -6.62 17.92
C THR A 254 20.49 -5.15 17.53
N GLU A 255 19.88 -4.28 18.34
CA GLU A 255 19.83 -2.84 18.09
C GLU A 255 21.23 -2.20 18.01
N VAL A 256 22.17 -2.56 18.89
CA VAL A 256 23.56 -2.06 18.82
C VAL A 256 24.33 -2.64 17.63
N ARG A 257 24.10 -3.91 17.25
CA ARG A 257 24.74 -4.54 16.08
C ARG A 257 24.21 -3.96 14.76
N ASP A 258 22.91 -3.69 14.69
CA ASP A 258 22.20 -3.40 13.46
C ASP A 258 21.98 -1.89 13.23
N ARG A 259 22.27 -1.03 14.21
CA ARG A 259 22.35 0.44 14.04
C ARG A 259 23.10 0.89 12.79
N PRO A 260 24.36 0.47 12.53
CA PRO A 260 25.08 0.87 11.32
C PRO A 260 24.44 0.37 10.00
N ARG A 261 23.55 -0.62 10.07
CA ARG A 261 22.71 -1.05 8.94
C ARG A 261 21.49 -0.14 8.80
N LYS A 262 20.75 0.12 9.89
CA LYS A 262 19.58 1.02 9.94
C LYS A 262 19.92 2.45 9.54
N ASP A 263 20.93 3.06 10.17
CA ASP A 263 21.41 4.42 9.87
C ASP A 263 21.79 4.61 8.38
N MET A 264 22.22 3.53 7.70
CA MET A 264 22.55 3.52 6.27
C MET A 264 21.37 3.15 5.34
N ILE A 265 20.26 2.63 5.86
CA ILE A 265 19.00 2.45 5.13
C ILE A 265 18.26 3.79 5.16
N ASP A 266 18.02 4.33 6.35
CA ASP A 266 17.32 5.61 6.58
C ASP A 266 18.05 6.80 5.92
N GLY A 267 19.37 6.72 5.77
CA GLY A 267 20.18 7.76 5.14
C GLY A 267 20.11 7.84 3.61
N ASN A 268 19.45 6.89 2.92
CA ASN A 268 19.38 6.78 1.45
C ASN A 268 20.76 6.56 0.74
N VAL A 269 21.84 6.36 1.51
CA VAL A 269 23.25 6.41 1.02
C VAL A 269 23.64 5.20 0.14
N ARG A 270 22.83 4.13 0.13
CA ARG A 270 23.16 2.87 -0.54
C ARG A 270 22.76 2.80 -2.01
N VAL A 271 21.78 3.58 -2.45
CA VAL A 271 21.23 3.56 -3.81
C VAL A 271 21.50 4.89 -4.49
N ASN A 272 22.78 5.18 -4.67
CA ASN A 272 23.24 6.31 -5.49
C ASN A 272 22.82 6.08 -6.95
N SER A 273 22.53 7.17 -7.68
CA SER A 273 21.94 7.17 -9.03
C SER A 273 22.68 6.31 -10.08
N THR A 274 23.94 5.96 -9.84
CA THR A 274 24.76 5.09 -10.71
C THR A 274 24.69 3.60 -10.37
N GLY A 275 23.81 3.18 -9.45
CA GLY A 275 23.65 1.77 -9.02
C GLY A 275 24.84 1.18 -8.26
N GLN A 276 25.86 1.98 -7.92
CA GLN A 276 27.11 1.51 -7.32
C GLN A 276 26.97 1.22 -5.82
N VAL A 277 26.48 0.02 -5.49
CA VAL A 277 26.46 -0.50 -4.12
C VAL A 277 27.86 -1.05 -3.74
N PRO A 278 28.53 -0.52 -2.69
CA PRO A 278 29.69 -1.20 -2.12
C PRO A 278 29.23 -2.52 -1.49
N VAL A 279 29.85 -3.65 -1.87
CA VAL A 279 29.51 -4.99 -1.33
C VAL A 279 29.79 -5.04 0.17
N LEU A 280 28.79 -4.69 0.96
CA LEU A 280 28.88 -4.55 2.40
C LEU A 280 28.34 -5.82 3.07
N PHE A 281 29.23 -6.61 3.66
CA PHE A 281 28.93 -7.90 4.30
C PHE A 281 27.66 -7.83 5.17
N GLY A 282 26.60 -8.56 4.76
CA GLY A 282 25.36 -8.70 5.52
C GLY A 282 24.14 -7.89 5.04
N VAL A 283 24.17 -7.31 3.83
CA VAL A 283 23.01 -6.66 3.18
C VAL A 283 22.76 -7.31 1.81
N ARG A 284 21.49 -7.34 1.35
CA ARG A 284 21.09 -7.88 0.03
C ARG A 284 21.67 -7.03 -1.11
N GLU A 285 21.89 -7.65 -2.26
CA GLU A 285 22.26 -6.95 -3.51
C GLU A 285 20.98 -6.47 -4.23
N LEU A 286 21.11 -5.55 -5.19
CA LEU A 286 19.95 -5.01 -5.92
C LEU A 286 19.27 -6.06 -6.79
N VAL A 287 20.06 -6.87 -7.51
CA VAL A 287 19.59 -8.08 -8.18
C VAL A 287 19.74 -9.22 -7.17
N ASP A 288 18.68 -10.04 -6.99
CA ASP A 288 18.79 -11.19 -6.11
C ASP A 288 19.71 -12.28 -6.67
N LEU A 289 20.38 -12.98 -5.76
CA LEU A 289 21.25 -14.10 -6.08
C LEU A 289 20.45 -15.30 -6.60
N ASP A 290 19.17 -15.36 -6.23
CA ASP A 290 18.22 -16.39 -6.63
C ASP A 290 17.59 -16.08 -8.03
N THR A 291 17.83 -14.90 -8.62
CA THR A 291 17.31 -14.52 -9.96
C THR A 291 18.03 -15.28 -11.09
N PRO A 292 17.29 -15.99 -11.98
CA PRO A 292 17.87 -16.72 -13.11
C PRO A 292 18.70 -15.86 -14.07
N ASP A 293 19.75 -16.43 -14.68
CA ASP A 293 20.63 -15.70 -15.60
C ASP A 293 19.97 -15.32 -16.94
N ASP A 294 18.98 -16.11 -17.40
CA ASP A 294 18.28 -15.90 -18.67
C ASP A 294 17.27 -14.74 -18.63
N VAL A 295 16.92 -14.24 -17.44
CA VAL A 295 16.05 -13.06 -17.25
C VAL A 295 16.82 -11.78 -16.88
N LYS A 296 18.16 -11.75 -17.01
CA LYS A 296 18.97 -10.56 -16.65
C LYS A 296 19.07 -9.49 -17.75
N THR A 297 18.62 -9.80 -18.96
CA THR A 297 18.48 -8.84 -20.08
C THR A 297 17.19 -9.15 -20.83
N ARG A 298 16.47 -8.11 -21.29
CA ARG A 298 15.27 -8.22 -22.13
C ARG A 298 15.31 -7.23 -23.29
N THR A 299 14.47 -7.46 -24.30
CA THR A 299 14.10 -6.44 -25.29
C THR A 299 12.80 -5.77 -24.85
N GLY A 300 12.71 -4.44 -24.98
CA GLY A 300 11.47 -3.70 -24.74
C GLY A 300 10.44 -3.84 -25.87
N PHE A 301 9.23 -3.35 -25.63
CA PHE A 301 8.20 -3.18 -26.66
C PHE A 301 8.53 -2.05 -27.65
N ASP A 302 9.41 -1.12 -27.24
CA ASP A 302 10.10 -0.16 -28.11
C ASP A 302 11.14 -0.78 -29.06
N GLY A 303 11.66 -1.97 -28.73
CA GLY A 303 12.73 -2.68 -29.46
C GLY A 303 14.14 -2.46 -28.90
N GLU A 304 14.32 -1.66 -27.85
CA GLU A 304 15.62 -1.41 -27.22
C GLU A 304 16.04 -2.54 -26.25
N ILE A 305 17.32 -2.57 -25.88
CA ILE A 305 17.85 -3.54 -24.91
C ILE A 305 17.82 -2.96 -23.50
N TYR A 306 17.15 -3.67 -22.60
CA TYR A 306 17.03 -3.35 -21.18
C TYR A 306 17.78 -4.39 -20.34
N ASP A 307 18.61 -3.93 -19.40
CA ASP A 307 19.28 -4.79 -18.42
C ASP A 307 18.57 -4.73 -17.06
N LEU A 308 18.56 -5.86 -16.35
CA LEU A 308 17.97 -5.97 -15.01
C LEU A 308 18.80 -5.18 -14.00
N VAL A 309 18.20 -4.16 -13.38
CA VAL A 309 18.83 -3.29 -12.39
C VAL A 309 18.40 -3.61 -10.95
N PHE A 310 17.25 -4.25 -10.76
CA PHE A 310 16.79 -4.75 -9.46
C PHE A 310 15.87 -5.96 -9.60
N SER A 311 15.93 -6.87 -8.64
CA SER A 311 14.95 -7.93 -8.47
C SER A 311 14.74 -8.31 -7.01
N ASP A 312 13.58 -8.87 -6.71
CA ASP A 312 13.33 -9.64 -5.50
C ASP A 312 12.50 -10.87 -5.91
N GLU A 313 13.06 -12.06 -5.73
CA GLU A 313 12.44 -13.35 -6.07
C GLU A 313 11.78 -13.99 -4.84
N PHE A 314 11.81 -13.33 -3.68
CA PHE A 314 11.13 -13.70 -2.43
C PHE A 314 11.38 -15.12 -1.84
N GLU A 315 12.19 -15.97 -2.49
CA GLU A 315 12.48 -17.38 -2.18
C GLU A 315 12.83 -17.70 -0.71
N ARG A 316 13.39 -16.73 0.02
CA ARG A 316 13.80 -16.90 1.42
C ARG A 316 12.59 -16.77 2.35
N PRO A 317 12.08 -17.86 2.96
CA PRO A 317 10.84 -17.82 3.73
C PRO A 317 11.02 -17.14 5.09
N GLY A 318 9.93 -16.62 5.64
CA GLY A 318 9.90 -16.00 6.97
C GLY A 318 10.52 -14.61 7.04
N ARG A 319 10.66 -13.89 5.92
CA ARG A 319 10.99 -12.46 5.94
C ARG A 319 9.84 -11.69 6.58
N THR A 320 10.19 -10.76 7.44
CA THR A 320 9.32 -9.71 7.97
C THR A 320 9.66 -8.40 7.28
N PHE A 321 8.70 -7.47 7.29
CA PHE A 321 8.82 -6.17 6.63
C PHE A 321 8.50 -5.01 7.59
N TYR A 322 8.71 -5.18 8.90
CA TYR A 322 8.57 -4.06 9.84
C TYR A 322 9.62 -2.97 9.54
N PRO A 323 9.41 -1.72 10.01
CA PRO A 323 10.37 -0.64 9.83
C PRO A 323 11.81 -1.00 10.21
N GLY A 324 12.69 -0.99 9.21
CA GLY A 324 14.11 -1.34 9.33
C GLY A 324 14.50 -2.81 9.15
N ASP A 325 13.56 -3.75 8.99
CA ASP A 325 13.87 -5.17 8.76
C ASP A 325 14.50 -5.38 7.36
N ASP A 326 13.76 -4.96 6.33
CA ASP A 326 14.14 -5.10 4.92
C ASP A 326 14.78 -3.81 4.38
N PRO A 327 15.88 -3.91 3.59
CA PRO A 327 16.60 -2.74 3.08
C PRO A 327 15.91 -2.02 1.91
N TYR A 328 14.92 -2.63 1.25
CA TYR A 328 14.27 -2.09 0.05
C TYR A 328 12.77 -1.85 0.23
N PHE A 329 12.12 -2.66 1.07
CA PHE A 329 10.68 -2.60 1.31
C PHE A 329 10.34 -2.29 2.78
N GLU A 330 9.10 -1.87 3.02
CA GLU A 330 8.54 -1.62 4.36
C GLU A 330 7.02 -1.82 4.33
N ALA A 331 6.50 -2.57 5.29
CA ALA A 331 5.06 -2.71 5.49
C ALA A 331 4.56 -1.57 6.39
N VAL A 332 3.49 -0.91 5.96
CA VAL A 332 2.90 0.22 6.70
C VAL A 332 1.87 -0.25 7.72
N ASP A 333 1.87 0.41 8.88
CA ASP A 333 0.83 0.35 9.91
C ASP A 333 -0.09 1.57 9.73
N ILE A 334 -1.18 1.45 8.95
CA ILE A 334 -2.09 2.57 8.63
C ILE A 334 -3.53 2.11 8.34
N TRP A 335 -4.47 3.05 8.51
CA TRP A 335 -5.74 3.05 7.76
C TRP A 335 -5.61 3.99 6.55
N TYR A 336 -5.93 3.52 5.35
CA TYR A 336 -5.81 4.31 4.13
C TYR A 336 -7.09 5.13 3.87
N GLY A 337 -7.25 6.19 4.66
CA GLY A 337 -8.47 7.02 4.66
C GLY A 337 -8.72 7.89 3.41
N VAL A 338 -7.90 7.80 2.35
CA VAL A 338 -8.11 8.55 1.10
C VAL A 338 -9.21 7.93 0.24
N THR A 339 -9.27 6.60 0.26
CA THR A 339 -10.16 5.69 -0.48
C THR A 339 -11.23 5.07 0.42
N GLN A 340 -11.23 5.38 1.72
CA GLN A 340 -12.13 4.79 2.72
C GLN A 340 -12.08 3.24 2.74
N ASP A 341 -10.86 2.70 2.72
CA ASP A 341 -10.58 1.26 2.87
C ASP A 341 -11.28 0.69 4.13
N LEU A 342 -11.78 -0.55 4.06
CA LEU A 342 -12.50 -1.20 5.16
C LEU A 342 -11.57 -2.03 6.07
N GLU A 343 -10.29 -2.03 5.75
CA GLU A 343 -9.19 -2.76 6.34
C GLU A 343 -8.20 -1.84 7.05
N TRP A 344 -7.59 -2.35 8.12
CA TRP A 344 -6.32 -1.82 8.60
C TRP A 344 -5.18 -2.53 7.87
N TYR A 345 -4.20 -1.77 7.37
CA TYR A 345 -2.95 -2.32 6.86
C TYR A 345 -1.99 -2.53 8.04
N ASP A 346 -1.62 -3.79 8.27
CA ASP A 346 -0.83 -4.27 9.41
C ASP A 346 0.41 -5.06 8.89
N PRO A 347 1.64 -4.74 9.34
CA PRO A 347 2.84 -5.48 8.95
C PRO A 347 2.80 -7.00 9.19
N GLN A 348 1.99 -7.49 10.14
CA GLN A 348 1.80 -8.92 10.42
C GLN A 348 1.18 -9.69 9.24
N GLN A 349 0.47 -9.00 8.34
CA GLN A 349 -0.20 -9.61 7.19
C GLN A 349 0.76 -9.86 6.00
N ILE A 350 2.03 -9.46 6.10
CA ILE A 350 3.01 -9.56 5.01
C ILE A 350 4.21 -10.40 5.43
N THR A 351 4.45 -11.51 4.73
CA THR A 351 5.66 -12.34 4.92
C THR A 351 5.94 -13.17 3.67
N THR A 352 7.16 -13.69 3.55
CA THR A 352 7.52 -14.65 2.49
C THR A 352 7.28 -16.10 2.92
N ARG A 353 6.74 -16.92 2.03
CA ARG A 353 6.61 -18.39 2.17
C ARG A 353 6.52 -19.04 0.80
N ASP A 354 6.89 -20.31 0.71
CA ASP A 354 6.61 -21.16 -0.44
C ASP A 354 7.07 -20.58 -1.80
N GLY A 355 8.23 -19.90 -1.81
CA GLY A 355 8.81 -19.25 -2.99
C GLY A 355 8.26 -17.84 -3.30
N ALA A 356 7.41 -17.26 -2.44
CA ALA A 356 6.69 -16.03 -2.76
C ALA A 356 6.58 -15.05 -1.59
N LEU A 357 6.45 -13.76 -1.90
CA LEU A 357 5.89 -12.75 -0.99
C LEU A 357 4.38 -12.95 -0.96
N VAL A 358 3.78 -12.97 0.24
CA VAL A 358 2.33 -13.09 0.39
C VAL A 358 1.79 -11.98 1.27
N ILE A 359 0.78 -11.30 0.74
CA ILE A 359 -0.10 -10.41 1.49
C ILE A 359 -1.38 -11.19 1.82
N THR A 360 -1.62 -11.40 3.11
CA THR A 360 -2.86 -12.01 3.62
C THR A 360 -3.93 -10.93 3.81
N MET A 361 -5.22 -11.30 3.74
CA MET A 361 -6.33 -10.50 4.24
C MET A 361 -7.24 -11.35 5.12
N ASP A 362 -7.35 -10.99 6.39
CA ASP A 362 -8.24 -11.57 7.38
C ASP A 362 -9.54 -10.76 7.55
N SER A 363 -10.58 -11.41 8.07
CA SER A 363 -11.82 -10.78 8.54
C SER A 363 -12.01 -11.06 10.04
N ALA A 364 -12.59 -10.10 10.78
CA ALA A 364 -13.05 -10.30 12.16
C ALA A 364 -14.17 -11.38 12.27
N GLU A 365 -14.79 -11.77 11.15
CA GLU A 365 -15.73 -12.89 11.07
C GLU A 365 -15.04 -14.27 10.94
N THR A 366 -13.71 -14.30 10.73
CA THR A 366 -12.91 -15.54 10.63
C THR A 366 -12.65 -16.11 12.03
N LEU A 367 -13.62 -16.88 12.55
CA LEU A 367 -13.59 -17.42 13.92
C LEU A 367 -12.63 -18.61 14.14
N VAL A 368 -12.02 -19.17 13.10
CA VAL A 368 -11.13 -20.35 13.19
C VAL A 368 -9.67 -19.90 13.09
N PRO A 369 -8.84 -20.15 14.12
CA PRO A 369 -7.44 -19.74 14.10
C PRO A 369 -6.62 -20.53 13.07
N HIS A 370 -5.67 -19.85 12.42
CA HIS A 370 -4.66 -20.43 11.54
C HIS A 370 -5.22 -21.28 10.38
N LEU A 371 -6.36 -20.87 9.80
CA LEU A 371 -6.88 -21.48 8.54
C LEU A 371 -5.85 -21.45 7.40
N THR A 372 -5.02 -20.41 7.39
CA THR A 372 -3.93 -20.19 6.43
C THR A 372 -2.68 -19.73 7.19
N PRO A 373 -1.46 -20.19 6.84
CA PRO A 373 -0.23 -19.69 7.44
C PRO A 373 -0.11 -18.16 7.30
N GLY A 374 0.22 -17.46 8.40
CA GLY A 374 0.26 -16.00 8.43
C GLY A 374 -1.09 -15.31 8.68
N SER A 375 -2.20 -16.05 8.78
CA SER A 375 -3.47 -15.49 9.27
C SER A 375 -3.35 -15.15 10.77
N THR A 376 -3.74 -13.92 11.10
CA THR A 376 -3.81 -13.37 12.47
C THR A 376 -5.20 -13.52 13.10
N ALA A 377 -6.19 -14.01 12.33
CA ALA A 377 -7.52 -14.31 12.82
C ALA A 377 -7.51 -15.52 13.80
N PRO A 378 -8.46 -15.57 14.77
CA PRO A 378 -9.53 -14.60 15.02
C PRO A 378 -9.06 -13.35 15.77
N PHE A 379 -9.66 -12.20 15.43
CA PHE A 379 -9.60 -10.96 16.20
C PHE A 379 -10.97 -10.28 16.18
N THR A 380 -11.24 -9.40 17.14
CA THR A 380 -12.41 -8.51 17.12
C THR A 380 -12.09 -7.18 16.44
N ALA A 381 -13.11 -6.49 15.92
CA ALA A 381 -12.92 -5.16 15.31
C ALA A 381 -12.26 -4.16 16.29
N ALA A 382 -12.55 -4.24 17.59
CA ALA A 382 -11.94 -3.39 18.62
C ALA A 382 -10.42 -3.65 18.79
N GLU A 383 -9.94 -4.86 18.50
CA GLU A 383 -8.51 -5.22 18.44
C GLU A 383 -7.89 -4.86 17.06
N ASN A 384 -8.67 -4.25 16.17
CA ASN A 384 -8.32 -3.92 14.80
C ASN A 384 -8.81 -2.52 14.41
N HIS A 385 -8.66 -1.55 15.33
CA HIS A 385 -8.97 -0.14 15.10
C HIS A 385 -10.43 0.15 14.67
N ASP A 386 -11.38 -0.64 15.18
CA ASP A 386 -12.80 -0.67 14.84
C ASP A 386 -13.13 -1.03 13.37
N LEU A 387 -12.17 -1.61 12.63
CA LEU A 387 -12.32 -2.06 11.25
C LEU A 387 -12.55 -3.59 11.15
N THR A 388 -13.38 -4.01 10.18
CA THR A 388 -13.76 -5.42 9.99
C THR A 388 -12.62 -6.28 9.44
N TYR A 389 -11.76 -5.71 8.60
CA TYR A 389 -10.72 -6.45 7.88
C TYR A 389 -9.32 -6.02 8.30
N ARG A 390 -8.34 -6.92 8.12
CA ARG A 390 -6.91 -6.63 8.30
C ARG A 390 -6.15 -7.18 7.10
N SER A 391 -5.31 -6.38 6.46
CA SER A 391 -4.47 -6.83 5.35
C SER A 391 -3.11 -6.11 5.35
N GLY A 392 -2.37 -6.13 4.25
CA GLY A 392 -1.04 -5.54 4.15
C GLY A 392 -0.87 -4.61 2.94
N MET A 393 -0.12 -3.55 3.16
CA MET A 393 0.44 -2.69 2.11
C MET A 393 1.96 -2.63 2.32
N LEU A 394 2.72 -2.99 1.28
CA LEU A 394 4.18 -2.92 1.22
C LEU A 394 4.59 -1.76 0.33
N GLN A 395 5.51 -0.91 0.79
CA GLN A 395 6.04 0.25 0.08
C GLN A 395 7.56 0.14 -0.07
N SER A 396 8.12 0.65 -1.17
CA SER A 396 9.58 0.87 -1.30
C SER A 396 10.01 2.33 -1.06
N TRP A 397 9.09 3.14 -0.51
CA TRP A 397 9.23 4.58 -0.33
C TRP A 397 10.56 4.97 0.32
N ASN A 398 11.30 5.88 -0.34
CA ASN A 398 12.59 6.39 0.07
C ASN A 398 13.68 5.34 0.40
N LYS A 399 13.52 4.09 -0.06
CA LYS A 399 14.51 3.00 0.02
C LYS A 399 14.96 2.50 -1.35
N LEU A 400 14.00 2.34 -2.27
CA LEU A 400 14.22 1.91 -3.65
C LEU A 400 13.26 2.67 -4.55
N CYS A 401 13.82 3.42 -5.51
CA CYS A 401 13.08 4.13 -6.54
C CYS A 401 13.78 3.98 -7.90
N PHE A 402 13.07 4.27 -8.98
CA PHE A 402 13.58 4.20 -10.36
C PHE A 402 12.93 5.30 -11.22
N SER A 403 13.65 5.81 -12.23
CA SER A 403 13.11 6.77 -13.22
C SER A 403 13.32 6.24 -14.64
N SER A 404 12.24 6.10 -15.41
CA SER A 404 12.21 5.32 -16.67
C SER A 404 12.61 3.85 -16.49
N GLY A 405 12.17 2.99 -17.40
CA GLY A 405 12.50 1.56 -17.37
C GLY A 405 11.32 0.65 -17.71
N TYR A 406 11.51 -0.64 -17.46
CA TYR A 406 10.48 -1.65 -17.51
C TYR A 406 10.35 -2.27 -16.11
N ILE A 407 9.14 -2.38 -15.58
CA ILE A 407 8.84 -3.05 -14.31
C ILE A 407 7.79 -4.14 -14.51
N GLU A 408 8.00 -5.31 -13.90
CA GLU A 408 7.00 -6.37 -13.83
C GLU A 408 6.94 -7.05 -12.46
N VAL A 409 5.75 -7.52 -12.11
CA VAL A 409 5.46 -8.43 -11.01
C VAL A 409 4.78 -9.69 -11.55
N ALA A 410 5.12 -10.85 -10.98
CA ALA A 410 4.45 -12.11 -11.27
C ALA A 410 3.50 -12.47 -10.12
N VAL A 411 2.19 -12.37 -10.37
CA VAL A 411 1.17 -12.29 -9.31
C VAL A 411 0.12 -13.40 -9.45
N LYS A 412 -0.29 -13.97 -8.32
CA LYS A 412 -1.54 -14.71 -8.14
C LYS A 412 -2.50 -13.87 -7.32
N LEU A 413 -3.69 -13.68 -7.87
CA LEU A 413 -4.78 -12.94 -7.24
C LEU A 413 -5.60 -13.84 -6.29
N PRO A 414 -6.36 -13.28 -5.32
CA PRO A 414 -7.01 -14.10 -4.30
C PRO A 414 -8.05 -15.12 -4.77
N ALA A 415 -8.16 -16.21 -4.01
CA ALA A 415 -9.32 -17.11 -4.02
C ALA A 415 -10.62 -16.36 -3.65
N PRO A 416 -11.81 -16.82 -4.09
CA PRO A 416 -12.09 -18.00 -4.92
C PRO A 416 -11.93 -17.77 -6.45
N GLY A 417 -11.21 -16.73 -6.88
CA GLY A 417 -10.90 -16.50 -8.29
C GLY A 417 -11.87 -15.56 -9.02
N PRO A 418 -12.13 -15.74 -10.33
CA PRO A 418 -12.81 -14.74 -11.18
C PRO A 418 -14.31 -14.51 -10.88
N ILE A 419 -14.87 -15.22 -9.90
CA ILE A 419 -16.22 -14.98 -9.37
C ILE A 419 -16.25 -13.91 -8.26
N ALA A 420 -15.12 -13.71 -7.58
CA ALA A 420 -14.98 -12.86 -6.41
C ALA A 420 -15.09 -11.38 -6.78
N GLN A 421 -15.80 -10.61 -5.95
CA GLN A 421 -16.07 -9.21 -6.19
C GLN A 421 -16.04 -8.41 -4.88
N GLY A 422 -14.97 -7.63 -4.70
CA GLY A 422 -14.79 -6.78 -3.52
C GLY A 422 -13.33 -6.59 -3.14
N TYR A 423 -12.49 -7.59 -3.35
CA TYR A 423 -11.03 -7.43 -3.26
C TYR A 423 -10.53 -6.41 -4.29
N TRP A 424 -9.56 -5.62 -3.87
CA TRP A 424 -8.79 -4.68 -4.67
C TRP A 424 -7.28 -5.00 -4.53
N PRO A 425 -6.80 -6.11 -5.13
CA PRO A 425 -5.38 -6.30 -5.38
C PRO A 425 -4.83 -5.11 -6.19
N GLY A 426 -3.82 -4.45 -5.62
CA GLY A 426 -3.16 -3.29 -6.19
C GLY A 426 -1.64 -3.51 -6.29
N THR A 427 -1.06 -3.09 -7.41
CA THR A 427 0.38 -2.88 -7.53
C THR A 427 0.61 -1.70 -8.46
N TRP A 428 1.30 -0.69 -7.93
CA TRP A 428 1.32 0.66 -8.49
C TRP A 428 2.57 1.40 -8.04
N THR A 429 2.79 2.59 -8.58
CA THR A 429 3.99 3.38 -8.32
C THR A 429 3.66 4.86 -8.16
N MET A 430 4.37 5.55 -7.27
CA MET A 430 4.18 6.98 -6.99
C MET A 430 5.52 7.72 -6.89
N GLY A 431 5.60 8.97 -7.38
CA GLY A 431 6.80 9.81 -7.24
C GLY A 431 7.20 10.04 -5.78
N ASN A 432 8.48 9.82 -5.43
CA ASN A 432 8.98 9.70 -4.05
C ASN A 432 8.75 10.91 -3.11
N LEU A 433 8.45 12.10 -3.67
CA LEU A 433 8.08 13.27 -2.88
C LEU A 433 6.70 13.13 -2.18
N GLY A 434 5.87 12.18 -2.60
CA GLY A 434 4.69 11.72 -1.87
C GLY A 434 4.93 10.34 -1.25
N ARG A 435 4.31 10.07 -0.09
CA ARG A 435 4.26 8.73 0.52
C ARG A 435 2.80 8.28 0.61
N ALA A 436 2.48 7.17 -0.03
CA ALA A 436 1.13 6.61 -0.05
C ALA A 436 0.58 6.42 1.38
N GLY A 437 -0.62 6.91 1.65
CA GLY A 437 -1.27 6.89 2.97
C GLY A 437 -0.97 8.09 3.88
N TYR A 438 0.12 8.83 3.64
CA TYR A 438 0.52 9.98 4.46
C TYR A 438 0.05 11.28 3.80
N ARG A 439 -1.23 11.60 4.01
CA ARG A 439 -1.99 12.61 3.24
C ARG A 439 -1.34 14.00 3.17
N ALA A 440 -0.70 14.47 4.24
CA ALA A 440 0.04 15.73 4.23
C ALA A 440 1.14 15.78 3.15
N THR A 441 1.82 14.67 2.86
CA THR A 441 2.86 14.62 1.83
C THR A 441 2.28 14.87 0.43
N THR A 442 1.15 14.23 0.14
CA THR A 442 0.44 14.30 -1.16
C THR A 442 -0.24 15.65 -1.44
N ASP A 443 -0.45 16.48 -0.42
CA ASP A 443 -1.09 17.80 -0.52
C ASP A 443 -0.35 18.72 -1.52
N GLY A 444 -0.98 18.94 -2.68
CA GLY A 444 -0.43 19.73 -3.78
C GLY A 444 0.72 19.07 -4.55
N LEU A 445 1.01 17.78 -4.31
CA LEU A 445 1.99 17.01 -5.10
C LEU A 445 1.33 15.92 -5.93
N TRP A 446 0.36 15.20 -5.37
CA TRP A 446 -0.35 14.15 -6.08
C TRP A 446 -1.57 14.75 -6.81
N PRO A 447 -1.88 14.36 -8.06
CA PRO A 447 -1.13 13.50 -8.98
C PRO A 447 -0.33 14.32 -10.02
N TYR A 448 0.37 15.39 -9.61
CA TYR A 448 0.98 16.34 -10.56
C TYR A 448 2.13 15.72 -11.37
N SER A 449 2.01 15.79 -12.71
CA SER A 449 3.05 15.42 -13.68
C SER A 449 3.30 16.62 -14.60
N TYR A 450 3.89 17.70 -14.04
CA TYR A 450 3.82 19.03 -14.66
C TYR A 450 5.04 19.92 -14.34
N ASP A 451 5.58 20.54 -15.39
CA ASP A 451 6.77 21.41 -15.37
C ASP A 451 6.56 22.77 -16.07
N ALA A 452 5.33 23.07 -16.49
CA ALA A 452 4.98 24.38 -17.05
C ALA A 452 4.58 25.38 -15.95
N CYS A 453 4.73 26.67 -16.23
CA CYS A 453 4.32 27.74 -15.32
C CYS A 453 3.15 28.54 -15.89
N ASP A 454 1.94 28.07 -15.61
CA ASP A 454 0.67 28.69 -15.97
C ASP A 454 -0.44 28.35 -14.95
N VAL A 455 -1.70 28.57 -15.33
CA VAL A 455 -2.90 28.34 -14.50
C VAL A 455 -3.05 26.90 -14.01
N GLY A 456 -2.41 25.92 -14.68
CA GLY A 456 -2.36 24.53 -14.23
C GLY A 456 -1.69 24.34 -12.87
N THR A 457 -0.85 25.31 -12.46
CA THR A 457 -0.20 25.34 -11.15
C THR A 457 -1.05 25.95 -10.04
N PHE A 458 -2.21 26.56 -10.35
CA PHE A 458 -3.00 27.38 -9.41
C PHE A 458 -4.08 26.57 -8.67
N PRO A 459 -4.57 27.05 -7.51
CA PRO A 459 -5.73 26.47 -6.83
C PRO A 459 -6.94 26.31 -7.76
N ASN A 460 -7.55 25.12 -7.74
CA ASN A 460 -8.68 24.72 -8.58
C ASN A 460 -8.46 24.90 -10.11
N GLN A 461 -7.21 25.08 -10.56
CA GLN A 461 -6.89 25.55 -11.93
C GLN A 461 -7.58 26.87 -12.31
N THR A 462 -7.78 27.78 -11.34
CA THR A 462 -8.40 29.09 -11.55
C THR A 462 -7.45 30.24 -11.28
N ASN A 463 -7.60 31.32 -12.04
CA ASN A 463 -6.92 32.60 -11.81
C ASN A 463 -7.43 33.28 -10.53
N LEU A 464 -6.78 34.38 -10.13
CA LEU A 464 -7.14 35.20 -8.96
C LEU A 464 -8.58 35.76 -8.97
N ASP A 465 -9.30 35.70 -10.08
CA ASP A 465 -10.71 36.06 -10.17
C ASP A 465 -11.65 34.94 -9.68
N GLY A 466 -11.17 33.70 -9.55
CA GLY A 466 -11.98 32.50 -9.28
C GLY A 466 -12.96 32.14 -10.42
N LEU A 467 -12.80 32.75 -11.59
CA LEU A 467 -13.78 32.72 -12.70
C LEU A 467 -13.17 32.34 -14.06
N THR A 468 -11.85 32.43 -14.22
CA THR A 468 -11.18 32.06 -15.48
C THR A 468 -10.07 31.03 -15.27
N PRO A 469 -9.87 30.09 -16.23
CA PRO A 469 -10.68 29.83 -17.42
C PRO A 469 -12.04 29.22 -17.06
N ALA A 470 -13.07 29.48 -17.88
CA ALA A 470 -14.44 29.03 -17.59
C ALA A 470 -14.56 27.50 -17.45
N ALA A 471 -13.78 26.74 -18.23
CA ALA A 471 -13.71 25.29 -18.15
C ALA A 471 -13.16 24.75 -16.82
N ALA A 472 -12.41 25.56 -16.06
CA ALA A 472 -12.00 25.17 -14.70
C ALA A 472 -13.16 25.34 -13.69
N THR A 473 -14.05 26.31 -13.92
CA THR A 473 -15.16 26.62 -13.00
C THR A 473 -16.32 25.63 -13.08
N PHE A 474 -16.52 24.97 -14.23
CA PHE A 474 -17.60 24.02 -14.46
C PHE A 474 -17.24 22.99 -15.54
N SER A 475 -17.52 21.71 -15.27
CA SER A 475 -17.29 20.54 -16.13
C SER A 475 -18.44 19.55 -15.94
N GLU A 476 -19.15 19.16 -17.00
CA GLU A 476 -20.26 18.18 -16.90
C GLU A 476 -19.76 16.75 -16.61
N LYS A 477 -18.45 16.52 -16.65
CA LYS A 477 -17.81 15.26 -16.24
C LYS A 477 -17.35 15.26 -14.79
N SER A 478 -17.33 16.42 -14.13
CA SER A 478 -16.95 16.53 -12.73
C SER A 478 -18.09 16.06 -11.80
N TRP A 479 -17.78 15.97 -10.50
CA TRP A 479 -18.72 15.49 -9.50
C TRP A 479 -19.61 16.65 -8.99
N PRO A 480 -20.95 16.49 -8.98
CA PRO A 480 -21.87 17.49 -8.42
C PRO A 480 -21.58 17.85 -6.95
N GLU A 481 -21.01 16.92 -6.20
CA GLU A 481 -20.56 17.08 -4.80
C GLU A 481 -19.47 18.15 -4.63
N TYR A 482 -18.76 18.50 -5.70
CA TYR A 482 -17.74 19.55 -5.75
C TYR A 482 -18.17 20.72 -6.66
N ASP A 483 -19.46 21.03 -6.68
CA ASP A 483 -20.12 22.04 -7.53
C ASP A 483 -19.92 21.84 -9.05
N ASN A 484 -19.45 20.67 -9.47
CA ASN A 484 -18.96 20.38 -10.83
C ASN A 484 -17.72 21.21 -11.25
N LYS A 485 -16.95 21.77 -10.31
CA LYS A 485 -15.65 22.41 -10.59
C LYS A 485 -14.71 21.39 -11.24
N LEU A 486 -13.88 21.80 -12.19
CA LEU A 486 -12.95 20.85 -12.86
C LEU A 486 -11.89 20.31 -11.90
N SER A 487 -11.46 21.11 -10.93
CA SER A 487 -10.43 20.71 -9.96
C SER A 487 -10.75 21.27 -8.59
N VAL A 488 -10.48 20.48 -7.55
CA VAL A 488 -10.42 20.91 -6.14
C VAL A 488 -9.03 20.69 -5.53
N LEU A 489 -8.01 20.59 -6.40
CA LEU A 489 -6.60 20.55 -6.00
C LEU A 489 -6.14 21.94 -5.51
N PRO A 490 -5.25 22.00 -4.50
CA PRO A 490 -4.79 23.25 -3.89
C PRO A 490 -3.77 24.03 -4.76
N GLY A 491 -3.57 23.63 -6.01
CA GLY A 491 -2.43 24.04 -6.84
C GLY A 491 -1.22 23.13 -6.64
N GLN A 492 -0.22 23.27 -7.52
CA GLN A 492 1.02 22.50 -7.45
C GLN A 492 1.94 23.12 -6.40
N ARG A 493 2.18 22.43 -5.28
CA ARG A 493 2.97 22.91 -4.13
C ARG A 493 4.42 23.18 -4.49
N LEU A 494 5.00 22.34 -5.35
CA LEU A 494 6.38 22.44 -5.86
C LEU A 494 6.35 22.75 -7.36
N SER A 495 5.83 23.93 -7.71
CA SER A 495 5.57 24.30 -9.11
C SER A 495 6.78 24.90 -9.83
N ALA A 496 6.79 24.77 -11.17
CA ALA A 496 7.68 25.55 -12.03
C ALA A 496 7.47 27.09 -11.92
N CYS A 497 6.36 27.53 -11.32
CA CYS A 497 6.08 28.93 -10.98
C CYS A 497 6.66 29.40 -9.64
N THR A 498 7.23 28.53 -8.81
CA THR A 498 7.71 28.91 -7.47
C THR A 498 8.73 30.06 -7.52
N CYS A 499 8.60 31.00 -6.58
CA CYS A 499 9.48 32.16 -6.43
C CYS A 499 10.89 31.75 -5.96
N PRO A 500 11.96 32.50 -6.33
CA PRO A 500 13.33 32.16 -5.94
C PRO A 500 13.54 32.12 -4.43
N ASN A 501 14.41 31.22 -3.96
CA ASN A 501 14.76 31.04 -2.55
C ASN A 501 13.57 30.64 -1.64
N GLN A 502 12.61 29.90 -2.17
CA GLN A 502 11.53 29.27 -1.42
C GLN A 502 11.85 27.80 -1.12
N ASP A 503 11.08 27.18 -0.23
CA ASP A 503 11.20 25.75 0.10
C ASP A 503 10.87 24.85 -1.10
N HIS A 504 11.87 24.41 -1.85
CA HIS A 504 11.66 23.60 -3.04
C HIS A 504 12.91 22.76 -3.31
N PRO A 505 12.79 21.44 -3.61
CA PRO A 505 13.93 20.55 -3.79
C PRO A 505 14.86 20.92 -4.96
N GLY A 506 14.49 21.87 -5.82
CA GLY A 506 15.16 22.08 -7.10
C GLY A 506 14.90 20.97 -8.14
N PRO A 507 15.70 20.94 -9.22
CA PRO A 507 16.74 21.93 -9.55
C PRO A 507 16.18 23.32 -9.84
N TYR A 508 17.00 24.36 -9.67
CA TYR A 508 16.70 25.76 -10.02
C TYR A 508 17.72 26.29 -11.03
N GLY A 509 17.26 26.84 -12.15
CA GLY A 509 18.14 27.37 -13.19
C GLY A 509 17.43 27.70 -14.50
N ASN A 510 18.22 27.92 -15.56
CA ASN A 510 17.71 28.13 -16.91
C ASN A 510 17.33 26.76 -17.54
N LEU A 511 16.16 26.25 -17.18
CA LEU A 511 15.71 24.90 -17.57
C LEU A 511 15.06 24.87 -18.96
N ASP A 512 14.45 25.97 -19.41
CA ASP A 512 13.75 26.02 -20.71
C ASP A 512 14.72 26.39 -21.85
N PRO A 513 14.76 25.63 -22.96
CA PRO A 513 15.60 25.96 -24.12
C PRO A 513 15.39 27.39 -24.64
N GLY A 514 16.47 28.17 -24.67
CA GLY A 514 16.45 29.57 -25.12
C GLY A 514 15.96 30.60 -24.08
N SER A 515 15.43 30.17 -22.94
CA SER A 515 15.09 31.07 -21.83
C SER A 515 16.34 31.60 -21.12
N ARG A 516 16.21 32.80 -20.55
CA ARG A 516 17.18 33.39 -19.60
C ARG A 516 16.55 33.69 -18.25
N THR A 517 15.31 33.26 -18.04
CA THR A 517 14.57 33.42 -16.79
C THR A 517 14.77 32.14 -15.98
N PRO A 518 15.58 32.15 -14.91
CA PRO A 518 15.76 30.97 -14.09
C PRO A 518 14.47 30.65 -13.35
N ARG A 519 14.15 29.35 -13.26
CA ARG A 519 12.99 28.81 -12.55
C ARG A 519 13.33 27.50 -11.85
N TYR A 520 12.47 27.09 -10.92
CA TYR A 520 12.46 25.72 -10.45
C TYR A 520 11.91 24.78 -11.54
N ARG A 521 12.37 23.53 -11.53
CA ARG A 521 11.66 22.41 -12.18
C ARG A 521 10.34 22.20 -11.44
N GLY A 522 9.22 22.03 -12.13
CA GLY A 522 7.98 21.58 -11.50
C GLY A 522 8.12 20.13 -11.06
N ARG A 523 7.64 19.85 -9.85
CA ARG A 523 7.79 18.56 -9.16
C ARG A 523 6.44 18.08 -8.62
N GLY A 524 6.33 16.79 -8.35
CA GLY A 524 5.08 16.20 -7.89
C GLY A 524 5.23 14.79 -7.34
N ALA A 525 4.07 14.15 -7.18
CA ALA A 525 3.94 12.74 -6.86
C ALA A 525 2.92 12.12 -7.84
N PRO A 526 3.29 12.01 -9.15
CA PRO A 526 2.45 11.37 -10.15
C PRO A 526 2.34 9.85 -9.87
N GLU A 527 1.40 9.19 -10.53
CA GLU A 527 1.04 7.80 -10.27
C GLU A 527 0.96 6.98 -11.56
N ILE A 528 1.51 5.76 -11.55
CA ILE A 528 1.38 4.77 -12.63
C ILE A 528 1.07 3.40 -12.02
N ASP A 529 -0.06 2.85 -12.43
CA ASP A 529 -0.59 1.58 -11.93
C ASP A 529 -0.13 0.42 -12.81
N ILE A 530 0.50 -0.60 -12.21
CA ILE A 530 0.84 -1.85 -12.91
C ILE A 530 -0.44 -2.70 -13.07
N ILE A 531 -1.16 -2.85 -11.96
CA ILE A 531 -2.48 -3.45 -11.85
C ILE A 531 -3.28 -2.80 -10.72
N GLU A 532 -4.53 -2.48 -10.99
CA GLU A 532 -5.58 -2.49 -9.99
C GLU A 532 -6.68 -3.44 -10.47
N ILE A 533 -7.05 -4.45 -9.68
CA ILE A 533 -8.08 -5.40 -10.13
C ILE A 533 -9.46 -4.85 -9.79
N GLN A 534 -10.32 -4.84 -10.81
CA GLN A 534 -11.75 -4.58 -10.70
C GLN A 534 -12.55 -5.59 -11.50
N ARG A 535 -13.89 -5.57 -11.35
CA ARG A 535 -14.79 -6.43 -12.12
C ARG A 535 -15.52 -5.63 -13.18
N ASP A 536 -15.42 -6.03 -14.45
CA ASP A 536 -16.35 -5.61 -15.48
C ASP A 536 -17.49 -6.63 -15.61
N ASN A 537 -18.69 -6.13 -15.88
CA ASN A 537 -19.90 -6.93 -16.10
C ASN A 537 -20.48 -6.72 -17.51
N ASN A 538 -19.82 -5.91 -18.36
CA ASN A 538 -20.39 -5.40 -19.61
C ASN A 538 -19.67 -5.89 -20.87
N ARG A 539 -18.35 -5.65 -21.00
CA ARG A 539 -17.57 -5.85 -22.24
C ARG A 539 -16.55 -6.98 -22.15
N LEU A 540 -15.90 -7.14 -21.00
CA LEU A 540 -15.01 -8.26 -20.66
C LEU A 540 -15.50 -8.87 -19.33
N PRO A 541 -16.64 -9.60 -19.31
CA PRO A 541 -17.27 -10.04 -18.06
C PRO A 541 -16.34 -10.91 -17.20
N GLY A 542 -16.13 -10.48 -15.95
CA GLY A 542 -15.16 -11.06 -15.02
C GLY A 542 -14.20 -10.01 -14.49
N ASN A 543 -13.07 -10.46 -13.94
CA ASN A 543 -12.05 -9.55 -13.43
C ASN A 543 -11.19 -8.99 -14.58
N VAL A 544 -10.92 -7.69 -14.49
CA VAL A 544 -10.08 -6.92 -15.40
C VAL A 544 -9.04 -6.15 -14.60
N ALA A 545 -7.83 -6.05 -15.14
CA ALA A 545 -6.82 -5.14 -14.65
C ALA A 545 -7.13 -3.75 -15.21
N SER A 546 -7.38 -2.79 -14.32
CA SER A 546 -7.14 -1.38 -14.62
C SER A 546 -5.64 -1.15 -14.67
N GLN A 547 -5.21 -0.43 -15.70
CA GLN A 547 -3.83 -0.08 -15.99
C GLN A 547 -3.82 1.40 -16.37
N SER A 548 -3.33 2.24 -15.46
CA SER A 548 -3.61 3.68 -15.43
C SER A 548 -2.35 4.52 -15.23
N CYS A 549 -2.39 5.76 -15.70
CA CYS A 549 -1.57 6.84 -15.17
C CYS A 549 -2.48 7.97 -14.70
N GLN A 550 -2.31 8.40 -13.44
CA GLN A 550 -3.05 9.53 -12.87
C GLN A 550 -2.22 10.80 -13.01
N ILE A 551 -2.83 11.86 -13.55
CA ILE A 551 -2.15 13.10 -13.92
C ILE A 551 -2.96 14.33 -13.47
N ALA A 552 -2.26 15.32 -12.95
CA ALA A 552 -2.68 16.71 -12.85
C ALA A 552 -1.64 17.64 -13.52
N PRO A 553 -2.05 18.83 -14.01
CA PRO A 553 -3.42 19.37 -14.05
C PRO A 553 -4.27 18.81 -15.20
N PHE A 554 -5.57 19.08 -15.16
CA PHE A 554 -6.59 18.44 -16.00
C PHE A 554 -6.98 19.27 -17.23
N THR A 555 -7.38 18.60 -18.31
CA THR A 555 -8.10 19.21 -19.45
C THR A 555 -9.57 19.49 -19.12
N HIS A 556 -10.24 20.31 -19.93
CA HIS A 556 -11.70 20.43 -19.91
C HIS A 556 -12.37 19.05 -20.05
N ASP A 557 -13.40 18.81 -19.24
CA ASP A 557 -14.16 17.54 -19.19
C ASP A 557 -13.30 16.26 -19.04
N TYR A 558 -12.07 16.36 -18.54
CA TYR A 558 -11.07 15.28 -18.45
C TYR A 558 -10.78 14.58 -19.79
N THR A 559 -10.98 15.28 -20.91
CA THR A 559 -10.73 14.79 -22.27
C THR A 559 -9.25 14.46 -22.52
N TYR A 560 -8.96 13.38 -23.23
CA TYR A 560 -7.60 13.00 -23.65
C TYR A 560 -7.57 12.67 -25.15
N THR A 561 -6.40 12.74 -25.77
CA THR A 561 -6.26 12.41 -27.20
C THR A 561 -6.17 10.89 -27.37
N ASP A 562 -7.18 10.30 -28.02
CA ASP A 562 -7.31 8.84 -28.23
C ASP A 562 -6.77 8.35 -29.59
N THR A 563 -6.23 9.25 -30.41
CA THR A 563 -5.71 8.91 -31.75
C THR A 563 -4.55 7.90 -31.67
N PRO A 564 -4.34 7.02 -32.68
CA PRO A 564 -3.35 5.93 -32.63
C PRO A 564 -1.92 6.34 -32.27
N ASN A 565 -1.51 7.57 -32.60
CA ASN A 565 -0.18 8.11 -32.28
C ASN A 565 -0.07 8.49 -30.79
N ALA A 566 -1.16 8.97 -30.20
CA ALA A 566 -1.25 9.35 -28.80
C ALA A 566 -1.48 8.12 -27.91
N TYR A 567 -2.54 7.36 -28.21
CA TYR A 567 -3.03 6.25 -27.42
C TYR A 567 -3.23 5.02 -28.32
N THR A 568 -2.75 3.85 -27.89
CA THR A 568 -2.72 2.64 -28.73
C THR A 568 -3.26 1.44 -27.95
N ILE A 569 -4.29 0.77 -28.45
CA ILE A 569 -4.77 -0.53 -27.92
C ILE A 569 -4.24 -1.64 -28.83
N TYR A 570 -3.46 -2.57 -28.29
CA TYR A 570 -2.83 -3.64 -29.10
C TYR A 570 -3.80 -4.77 -29.47
N ASN A 571 -4.74 -5.11 -28.57
CA ASN A 571 -5.76 -6.11 -28.84
C ASN A 571 -7.14 -5.73 -28.29
N ALA A 572 -8.01 -5.21 -29.16
CA ALA A 572 -9.37 -4.78 -28.82
C ALA A 572 -10.33 -5.90 -28.35
N SER A 573 -9.90 -7.18 -28.42
CA SER A 573 -10.62 -8.34 -27.89
C SER A 573 -10.25 -8.72 -26.45
N THR A 574 -9.12 -8.22 -25.92
CA THR A 574 -8.69 -8.45 -24.52
C THR A 574 -8.50 -7.17 -23.73
N THR A 575 -8.36 -6.01 -24.38
CA THR A 575 -8.17 -4.70 -23.73
C THR A 575 -9.06 -3.65 -24.39
N TYR A 576 -9.56 -2.68 -23.61
CA TYR A 576 -10.27 -1.51 -24.13
C TYR A 576 -10.04 -0.27 -23.25
N PRO A 577 -10.29 0.96 -23.76
CA PRO A 577 -10.12 2.18 -22.97
C PRO A 577 -11.09 2.21 -21.79
N ASN A 578 -10.64 2.65 -20.61
CA ASN A 578 -11.54 2.80 -19.48
C ASN A 578 -12.62 3.86 -19.77
N GLY A 579 -13.85 3.62 -19.31
CA GLY A 579 -14.97 4.56 -19.46
C GLY A 579 -14.95 5.70 -18.45
N TRP A 580 -14.10 5.61 -17.42
CA TRP A 580 -13.91 6.64 -16.40
C TRP A 580 -12.65 7.48 -16.70
N PRO A 581 -12.78 8.80 -16.95
CA PRO A 581 -11.65 9.65 -17.33
C PRO A 581 -11.02 10.40 -16.14
N GLY A 582 -11.59 10.30 -14.94
CA GLY A 582 -11.11 11.02 -13.75
C GLY A 582 -12.22 11.60 -12.85
N SER A 583 -11.78 12.54 -12.02
CA SER A 583 -12.54 13.26 -10.99
C SER A 583 -11.91 14.64 -10.75
N PRO A 584 -12.53 15.55 -9.98
CA PRO A 584 -11.89 16.82 -9.62
C PRO A 584 -10.65 16.69 -8.70
N LEU A 585 -10.19 15.46 -8.43
CA LEU A 585 -8.93 15.15 -7.74
C LEU A 585 -7.87 14.51 -8.67
N GLN A 586 -8.25 13.92 -9.81
CA GLN A 586 -7.31 13.28 -10.75
C GLN A 586 -7.86 13.17 -12.18
N GLN A 587 -7.04 13.37 -13.21
CA GLN A 587 -7.35 12.93 -14.58
C GLN A 587 -6.65 11.59 -14.84
N ALA A 588 -7.39 10.60 -15.33
CA ALA A 588 -6.93 9.23 -15.50
C ALA A 588 -6.83 8.85 -16.99
N ILE A 589 -5.67 8.37 -17.42
CA ILE A 589 -5.47 7.81 -18.76
C ILE A 589 -5.22 6.32 -18.57
N SER A 590 -6.19 5.48 -18.95
CA SER A 590 -6.18 4.07 -18.56
C SER A 590 -6.82 3.12 -19.57
N GLY A 591 -6.47 1.84 -19.46
CA GLY A 591 -7.09 0.72 -20.17
C GLY A 591 -7.54 -0.36 -19.21
N LEU A 592 -8.60 -1.08 -19.59
CA LEU A 592 -9.12 -2.25 -18.89
C LEU A 592 -8.77 -3.51 -19.69
N SER A 593 -7.94 -4.38 -19.11
CA SER A 593 -7.41 -5.61 -19.72
C SER A 593 -7.98 -6.86 -19.04
N LYS A 594 -8.41 -7.88 -19.78
CA LYS A 594 -8.90 -9.13 -19.17
C LYS A 594 -7.78 -9.81 -18.35
N VAL A 595 -8.10 -10.15 -17.10
CA VAL A 595 -7.28 -11.03 -16.25
C VAL A 595 -7.42 -12.49 -16.73
N PRO A 596 -6.33 -13.26 -16.89
CA PRO A 596 -6.41 -14.69 -17.18
C PRO A 596 -7.20 -15.44 -16.09
N ASP A 597 -8.13 -16.31 -16.47
CA ASP A 597 -9.01 -17.02 -15.52
C ASP A 597 -8.24 -17.99 -14.60
N ASP A 598 -7.00 -18.32 -14.96
CA ASP A 598 -6.02 -19.13 -14.21
C ASP A 598 -5.04 -18.30 -13.36
N GLY A 599 -5.12 -16.97 -13.37
CA GLY A 599 -4.24 -16.04 -12.64
C GLY A 599 -4.54 -15.86 -11.14
N PHE A 600 -5.15 -16.86 -10.50
CA PHE A 600 -5.65 -16.79 -9.13
C PHE A 600 -5.08 -17.95 -8.27
N GLU A 601 -5.07 -17.79 -6.94
CA GLU A 601 -4.69 -18.85 -6.01
C GLU A 601 -5.85 -19.87 -5.85
N ILE A 602 -6.04 -20.67 -6.91
CA ILE A 602 -7.05 -21.72 -7.04
C ILE A 602 -6.38 -23.02 -7.53
N PRO A 603 -7.02 -24.20 -7.40
CA PRO A 603 -6.44 -25.45 -7.89
C PRO A 603 -6.14 -25.42 -9.39
N GLY A 604 -4.85 -25.50 -9.75
CA GLY A 604 -4.36 -25.38 -11.12
C GLY A 604 -4.04 -23.94 -11.57
N GLY A 605 -4.19 -22.95 -10.70
CA GLY A 605 -3.83 -21.56 -10.97
C GLY A 605 -2.33 -21.28 -10.92
N ARG A 606 -1.90 -20.25 -11.65
CA ARG A 606 -0.50 -19.87 -11.88
C ARG A 606 -0.26 -18.40 -11.61
N TYR A 607 1.00 -18.02 -11.49
CA TYR A 607 1.38 -16.61 -11.56
C TYR A 607 1.17 -16.08 -12.99
N VAL A 608 0.67 -14.84 -13.06
CA VAL A 608 0.52 -14.05 -14.29
C VAL A 608 1.44 -12.84 -14.15
N THR A 609 2.20 -12.52 -15.19
CA THR A 609 3.02 -11.30 -15.22
C THR A 609 2.15 -10.10 -15.52
N TYR A 610 2.40 -9.01 -14.81
CA TYR A 610 1.82 -7.70 -15.04
C TYR A 610 2.93 -6.65 -14.96
N GLY A 611 2.87 -5.60 -15.77
CA GLY A 611 3.95 -4.62 -15.80
C GLY A 611 3.64 -3.39 -16.64
N PHE A 612 4.57 -2.44 -16.61
CA PHE A 612 4.67 -1.40 -17.63
C PHE A 612 6.12 -1.15 -18.04
N GLU A 613 6.27 -0.79 -19.31
CA GLU A 613 7.45 -0.15 -19.88
C GLU A 613 7.17 1.34 -19.95
N TYR A 614 8.05 2.19 -19.44
CA TYR A 614 7.94 3.63 -19.62
C TYR A 614 9.26 4.28 -19.94
N TRP A 615 9.17 5.33 -20.76
CA TRP A 615 10.29 6.18 -21.10
C TRP A 615 9.90 7.64 -20.88
N ALA A 616 10.77 8.35 -20.17
CA ALA A 616 10.76 9.78 -20.04
C ALA A 616 12.22 10.28 -20.11
N ASP A 617 12.47 11.21 -21.04
CA ASP A 617 13.71 11.97 -21.11
C ASP A 617 13.37 13.48 -21.01
N PRO A 618 13.78 14.18 -19.94
CA PRO A 618 13.55 15.61 -19.80
C PRO A 618 14.21 16.48 -20.88
N ASN A 619 15.13 15.91 -21.67
CA ASN A 619 15.77 16.58 -22.81
C ASN A 619 15.01 16.36 -24.14
N ASN A 620 14.26 15.26 -24.27
CA ASN A 620 13.38 14.99 -25.41
C ASN A 620 12.04 14.36 -24.95
N ARG A 621 11.17 15.20 -24.36
CA ARG A 621 9.88 14.78 -23.79
C ARG A 621 8.91 14.17 -24.80
N ASP A 622 9.06 14.47 -26.10
CA ASP A 622 8.17 13.97 -27.16
C ASP A 622 8.37 12.46 -27.46
N ASP A 623 9.55 11.90 -27.16
CA ASP A 623 9.85 10.47 -27.30
C ASP A 623 9.22 9.61 -26.18
N GLY A 624 8.58 10.24 -25.19
CA GLY A 624 8.06 9.56 -24.00
C GLY A 624 6.89 8.61 -24.29
N PHE A 625 6.73 7.59 -23.43
CA PHE A 625 5.56 6.71 -23.44
C PHE A 625 5.40 5.95 -22.12
N ILE A 626 4.20 5.38 -21.90
CA ILE A 626 3.95 4.27 -20.98
C ILE A 626 3.21 3.19 -21.77
N THR A 627 3.74 1.95 -21.79
CA THR A 627 3.17 0.76 -22.43
C THR A 627 2.96 -0.32 -21.38
N TRP A 628 1.71 -0.61 -21.05
CA TRP A 628 1.36 -1.64 -20.08
C TRP A 628 1.33 -3.04 -20.71
N GLN A 629 1.46 -4.07 -19.88
CA GLN A 629 1.35 -5.46 -20.29
C GLN A 629 0.57 -6.33 -19.30
N VAL A 630 -0.01 -7.40 -19.84
CA VAL A 630 -0.61 -8.52 -19.09
C VAL A 630 -0.13 -9.82 -19.76
N ASP A 631 0.31 -10.78 -18.96
CA ASP A 631 0.73 -12.12 -19.42
C ASP A 631 1.83 -12.06 -20.51
N GLY A 632 2.76 -11.12 -20.36
CA GLY A 632 3.88 -10.85 -21.26
C GLY A 632 3.51 -10.14 -22.57
N LYS A 633 2.27 -9.65 -22.72
CA LYS A 633 1.74 -9.08 -23.97
C LYS A 633 1.37 -7.61 -23.75
N PRO A 634 1.79 -6.67 -24.62
CA PRO A 634 1.42 -5.28 -24.47
C PRO A 634 -0.09 -5.11 -24.66
N THR A 635 -0.71 -4.30 -23.81
CA THR A 635 -2.17 -4.12 -23.75
C THR A 635 -2.60 -2.76 -24.27
N VAL A 636 -2.01 -1.70 -23.71
CA VAL A 636 -2.26 -0.29 -24.04
C VAL A 636 -0.96 0.51 -23.96
N THR A 637 -0.79 1.51 -24.83
CA THR A 637 0.22 2.57 -24.71
C THR A 637 -0.43 3.94 -24.63
N MET A 638 0.11 4.84 -23.80
CA MET A 638 -0.07 6.29 -23.93
C MET A 638 1.26 6.99 -24.22
N ARG A 639 1.20 8.14 -24.90
CA ARG A 639 2.34 9.02 -25.25
C ARG A 639 1.98 10.48 -24.90
N PRO A 640 2.94 11.41 -24.81
CA PRO A 640 2.68 12.81 -24.44
C PRO A 640 1.46 13.47 -25.12
N PRO A 641 1.17 13.25 -26.42
CA PRO A 641 -0.01 13.84 -27.06
C PRO A 641 -1.36 13.43 -26.45
N SER A 642 -1.46 12.30 -25.73
CA SER A 642 -2.67 11.93 -24.97
C SER A 642 -3.03 12.99 -23.94
N VAL A 643 -2.03 13.61 -23.33
CA VAL A 643 -2.15 14.70 -22.34
C VAL A 643 -1.55 16.01 -22.87
N GLY A 644 -1.79 16.29 -24.15
CA GLY A 644 -1.36 17.51 -24.83
C GLY A 644 -2.00 18.80 -24.29
N PRO A 645 -1.47 20.00 -24.64
CA PRO A 645 -1.92 21.28 -24.12
C PRO A 645 -3.41 21.56 -24.40
N ASP A 646 -4.14 22.06 -23.39
CA ASP A 646 -5.56 22.42 -23.51
C ASP A 646 -5.76 23.95 -23.59
N LYS A 647 -5.01 24.57 -24.51
CA LYS A 647 -5.01 26.02 -24.77
C LYS A 647 -5.99 26.42 -25.88
N GLY A 648 -6.95 25.55 -26.20
CA GLY A 648 -7.96 25.77 -27.23
C GLY A 648 -9.09 26.72 -26.76
N PRO A 649 -9.95 27.20 -27.68
CA PRO A 649 -11.13 27.97 -27.32
C PRO A 649 -12.09 27.14 -26.45
N GLY A 650 -12.17 27.46 -25.15
CA GLY A 650 -12.95 26.70 -24.17
C GLY A 650 -12.18 25.62 -23.40
N GLY A 651 -10.85 25.52 -23.57
CA GLY A 651 -10.00 24.63 -22.78
C GLY A 651 -9.70 25.14 -21.35
N SER A 652 -9.09 24.28 -20.54
CA SER A 652 -8.61 24.60 -19.18
C SER A 652 -7.31 25.43 -19.15
N MET A 653 -6.79 25.83 -20.33
CA MET A 653 -5.64 26.71 -20.53
C MET A 653 -4.28 26.18 -20.02
N VAL A 654 -4.19 24.88 -19.72
CA VAL A 654 -2.96 24.21 -19.27
C VAL A 654 -2.05 23.79 -20.42
N ASP A 655 -0.75 23.73 -20.17
CA ASP A 655 0.28 23.22 -21.09
C ASP A 655 0.32 21.69 -21.19
N GLN A 656 1.26 21.19 -21.98
CA GLN A 656 1.63 19.76 -22.07
C GLN A 656 1.90 19.18 -20.66
N ARG A 657 1.20 18.09 -20.30
CA ARG A 657 1.56 17.28 -19.11
C ARG A 657 2.61 16.23 -19.49
N LEU A 658 3.32 15.73 -18.49
CA LEU A 658 4.48 14.87 -18.68
C LEU A 658 4.13 13.39 -18.54
N ILE A 659 4.82 12.53 -19.30
CA ILE A 659 5.08 11.17 -18.84
C ILE A 659 5.96 11.30 -17.58
N PRO A 660 5.65 10.64 -16.45
CA PRO A 660 6.33 10.89 -15.18
C PRO A 660 7.86 10.82 -15.24
N GLU A 661 8.50 11.89 -14.77
CA GLU A 661 9.97 12.05 -14.74
C GLU A 661 10.56 11.92 -13.32
N GLU A 662 9.70 11.86 -12.30
CA GLU A 662 10.10 11.70 -10.89
C GLU A 662 10.70 10.32 -10.61
N PRO A 663 11.58 10.15 -9.60
CA PRO A 663 11.94 8.84 -9.09
C PRO A 663 10.70 8.19 -8.45
N MET A 664 10.23 7.10 -9.04
CA MET A 664 9.02 6.40 -8.63
C MET A 664 9.34 5.31 -7.59
N HIS A 665 8.62 5.28 -6.48
CA HIS A 665 8.63 4.16 -5.52
C HIS A 665 7.45 3.21 -5.79
N ILE A 666 7.55 1.97 -5.33
CA ILE A 666 6.59 0.89 -5.55
C ILE A 666 5.65 0.75 -4.35
N ILE A 667 4.38 0.47 -4.62
CA ILE A 667 3.37 0.06 -3.64
C ILE A 667 2.75 -1.27 -4.11
N MET A 668 2.60 -2.22 -3.18
CA MET A 668 1.89 -3.50 -3.36
C MET A 668 0.90 -3.67 -2.20
N ASN A 669 -0.39 -3.80 -2.48
CA ASN A 669 -1.42 -3.94 -1.45
C ASN A 669 -2.54 -4.90 -1.86
N LEU A 670 -3.21 -5.47 -0.87
CA LEU A 670 -4.50 -6.14 -1.05
C LEU A 670 -5.54 -5.34 -0.27
N GLY A 671 -6.34 -4.53 -0.97
CA GLY A 671 -7.35 -3.67 -0.36
C GLY A 671 -8.80 -4.17 -0.48
N ILE A 672 -9.75 -3.50 0.18
CA ILE A 672 -11.19 -3.76 0.05
C ILE A 672 -12.03 -2.48 0.32
N SER A 673 -12.15 -1.62 -0.70
CA SER A 673 -12.92 -0.36 -0.61
C SER A 673 -14.23 -0.34 -1.43
N ARG A 674 -15.28 0.25 -0.82
CA ARG A 674 -16.55 0.61 -1.48
C ARG A 674 -16.44 1.80 -2.43
N SER A 675 -15.36 2.58 -2.31
CA SER A 675 -15.03 3.72 -3.16
C SER A 675 -14.23 3.32 -4.39
N TRP A 676 -13.73 2.07 -4.45
CA TRP A 676 -13.16 1.46 -5.65
C TRP A 676 -14.20 0.64 -6.43
N THR A 677 -14.89 -0.28 -5.75
CA THR A 677 -15.81 -1.22 -6.41
C THR A 677 -17.04 -1.58 -5.55
N THR A 678 -18.07 -2.15 -6.20
CA THR A 678 -19.22 -2.72 -5.49
C THR A 678 -18.80 -4.06 -4.87
N ILE A 679 -18.70 -4.13 -3.55
CA ILE A 679 -18.36 -5.34 -2.79
C ILE A 679 -19.59 -6.27 -2.69
N LEU A 680 -19.41 -7.57 -2.97
CA LEU A 680 -20.38 -8.65 -2.76
C LEU A 680 -19.77 -9.69 -1.78
N PRO A 681 -19.95 -9.53 -0.45
CA PRO A 681 -19.28 -10.36 0.56
C PRO A 681 -19.53 -11.87 0.39
N GLU A 682 -20.69 -12.26 -0.13
CA GLU A 682 -21.07 -13.64 -0.44
C GLU A 682 -20.24 -14.30 -1.56
N THR A 683 -19.39 -13.52 -2.25
CA THR A 683 -18.44 -14.00 -3.27
C THR A 683 -16.99 -14.06 -2.79
N LEU A 684 -16.72 -13.64 -1.56
CA LEU A 684 -15.39 -13.53 -0.95
C LEU A 684 -15.08 -14.72 -0.04
N GLN A 685 -13.80 -14.99 0.22
CA GLN A 685 -13.32 -16.07 1.09
C GLN A 685 -12.17 -15.58 1.98
N PHE A 686 -12.37 -15.57 3.29
CA PHE A 686 -11.35 -15.13 4.27
C PHE A 686 -10.83 -16.32 5.11
N PRO A 687 -9.51 -16.44 5.36
CA PRO A 687 -8.45 -15.54 4.89
C PRO A 687 -8.20 -15.63 3.38
N ALA A 688 -7.89 -14.50 2.77
CA ALA A 688 -7.51 -14.38 1.36
C ALA A 688 -6.00 -14.17 1.24
N GLU A 689 -5.38 -14.64 0.14
CA GLU A 689 -3.94 -14.46 -0.13
C GLU A 689 -3.72 -13.86 -1.52
N MET A 690 -2.94 -12.77 -1.60
CA MET A 690 -2.33 -12.29 -2.84
C MET A 690 -0.84 -12.64 -2.80
N LYS A 691 -0.34 -13.35 -3.82
CA LYS A 691 1.03 -13.90 -3.85
C LYS A 691 1.84 -13.32 -4.99
N PHE A 692 3.09 -12.95 -4.72
CA PHE A 692 4.06 -12.46 -5.69
C PHE A 692 5.24 -13.44 -5.76
N ASP A 693 5.42 -14.05 -6.92
CA ASP A 693 6.55 -14.92 -7.27
C ASP A 693 7.85 -14.09 -7.32
N TYR A 694 7.80 -12.96 -8.03
CA TYR A 694 8.89 -11.99 -8.08
C TYR A 694 8.41 -10.57 -8.40
N ILE A 695 9.32 -9.62 -8.17
CA ILE A 695 9.31 -8.28 -8.76
C ILE A 695 10.66 -8.01 -9.45
N ARG A 696 10.65 -7.47 -10.67
CA ARG A 696 11.85 -7.20 -11.48
C ARG A 696 11.77 -5.84 -12.15
N ILE A 697 12.86 -5.07 -12.08
CA ILE A 697 13.03 -3.74 -12.69
C ILE A 697 14.22 -3.79 -13.63
N TYR A 698 14.02 -3.32 -14.85
CA TYR A 698 15.01 -3.25 -15.91
C TYR A 698 15.09 -1.81 -16.44
N GLN A 699 16.25 -1.37 -16.91
CA GLN A 699 16.42 -0.05 -17.53
C GLN A 699 17.18 -0.18 -18.86
N ARG A 700 16.93 0.76 -19.79
CA ARG A 700 17.64 0.78 -21.09
C ARG A 700 19.14 0.85 -20.84
N ARG A 701 19.92 0.02 -21.53
CA ARG A 701 21.37 -0.09 -21.37
C ARG A 701 22.06 1.27 -21.61
N GLY A 702 22.83 1.74 -20.64
CA GLY A 702 23.48 3.06 -20.63
C GLY A 702 22.60 4.22 -20.13
N HIS A 703 21.38 3.93 -19.67
CA HIS A 703 20.44 4.87 -19.07
C HIS A 703 19.93 4.38 -17.70
N GLU A 704 20.78 3.64 -16.98
CA GLU A 704 20.50 3.16 -15.63
C GLU A 704 20.43 4.33 -14.64
N ASN A 705 19.30 4.47 -13.96
CA ASN A 705 19.12 5.37 -12.83
C ASN A 705 18.17 4.73 -11.81
N ILE A 706 18.78 4.01 -10.86
CA ILE A 706 18.10 3.43 -9.71
C ILE A 706 18.56 4.19 -8.46
N GLY A 707 17.61 4.63 -7.65
CA GLY A 707 17.84 5.58 -6.56
C GLY A 707 16.72 6.61 -6.44
N CYS A 708 16.48 7.09 -5.22
CA CYS A 708 15.41 8.03 -4.90
C CYS A 708 15.82 9.51 -5.00
N ASP A 709 17.09 9.78 -5.34
CA ASP A 709 17.68 11.13 -5.31
C ASP A 709 18.48 11.51 -6.59
N PRO A 710 17.90 11.45 -7.81
CA PRO A 710 18.62 11.82 -9.03
C PRO A 710 18.99 13.30 -9.06
N GLU A 711 20.12 13.68 -9.67
CA GLU A 711 20.58 15.09 -9.74
C GLU A 711 19.54 16.04 -10.36
N GLY A 712 18.74 15.57 -11.33
CA GLY A 712 17.64 16.33 -11.93
C GLY A 712 16.32 16.32 -11.15
N TYR A 713 16.17 15.42 -10.16
CA TYR A 713 14.95 15.20 -9.37
C TYR A 713 15.25 14.88 -7.89
N PRO A 714 16.08 15.67 -7.18
CA PRO A 714 16.44 15.39 -5.80
C PRO A 714 15.20 15.34 -4.88
N THR A 715 15.24 14.49 -3.87
CA THR A 715 14.18 14.33 -2.86
C THR A 715 14.74 14.17 -1.43
N THR A 716 15.96 13.65 -1.25
CA THR A 716 16.48 13.23 0.07
C THR A 716 16.57 14.38 1.08
N GLU A 717 17.12 15.53 0.70
CA GLU A 717 17.20 16.68 1.61
C GLU A 717 15.81 17.25 1.92
N TYR A 718 14.92 17.28 0.93
CA TYR A 718 13.56 17.79 1.08
C TYR A 718 12.73 16.93 2.04
N ILE A 719 12.78 15.61 1.89
CA ILE A 719 12.10 14.65 2.77
C ILE A 719 12.68 14.74 4.18
N ARG A 720 14.01 14.80 4.32
CA ARG A 720 14.68 14.91 5.63
C ARG A 720 14.27 16.16 6.41
N ASN A 721 14.13 17.31 5.74
CA ASN A 721 13.79 18.58 6.38
C ASN A 721 12.30 18.66 6.83
N HIS A 722 11.46 17.71 6.40
CA HIS A 722 10.02 17.64 6.64
C HIS A 722 9.56 16.26 7.12
N LEU A 723 10.47 15.48 7.72
CA LEU A 723 10.28 14.04 7.96
C LEU A 723 9.07 13.71 8.85
N ASP A 724 8.67 14.63 9.72
CA ASP A 724 7.44 14.56 10.52
C ASP A 724 6.18 14.42 9.64
N GLN A 725 6.10 15.13 8.52
CA GLN A 725 4.98 15.04 7.56
C GLN A 725 4.93 13.67 6.86
N TYR A 726 6.10 13.03 6.67
CA TYR A 726 6.24 11.70 6.05
C TYR A 726 6.12 10.52 7.05
N MET A 727 6.12 10.81 8.36
CA MET A 727 6.02 9.80 9.43
C MET A 727 4.74 9.91 10.26
N ASN A 728 3.99 11.02 10.20
CA ASN A 728 2.73 11.18 10.94
C ASN A 728 1.49 10.92 10.05
N ARG A 729 0.94 9.71 10.14
CA ARG A 729 -0.28 9.28 9.42
C ARG A 729 -1.56 10.07 9.74
N THR A 730 -1.55 10.94 10.76
CA THR A 730 -2.74 11.72 11.16
C THR A 730 -2.82 13.09 10.48
N LEU A 731 -1.76 13.57 9.83
CA LEU A 731 -1.75 14.88 9.15
C LEU A 731 -2.44 14.80 7.78
N LEU A 732 -3.44 15.66 7.59
CA LEU A 732 -4.30 15.66 6.40
C LEU A 732 -3.88 16.65 5.31
N LEU A 733 -3.05 17.63 5.67
CA LEU A 733 -2.56 18.75 4.87
C LEU A 733 -1.10 19.04 5.26
N TRP A 734 -0.35 19.65 4.36
CA TRP A 734 1.05 20.06 4.57
C TRP A 734 1.11 21.29 5.48
N GLU A 735 1.74 21.16 6.65
CA GLU A 735 1.71 22.18 7.71
C GLU A 735 2.80 23.26 7.60
N TYR A 736 3.83 23.03 6.78
CA TYR A 736 4.90 24.00 6.53
C TYR A 736 4.47 25.08 5.51
N GLU A 737 5.19 26.22 5.48
CA GLU A 737 4.90 27.32 4.57
C GLU A 737 4.99 26.88 3.10
N LYS A 738 3.85 26.84 2.41
CA LYS A 738 3.77 26.42 1.00
C LYS A 738 4.42 27.49 0.10
N PRO A 739 5.32 27.11 -0.83
CA PRO A 739 6.04 28.06 -1.68
C PRO A 739 5.14 28.99 -2.48
N THR A 740 5.50 30.27 -2.53
CA THR A 740 4.77 31.28 -3.29
C THR A 740 4.92 31.10 -4.80
N ASN A 741 3.79 31.15 -5.51
CA ASN A 741 3.71 31.04 -6.96
C ASN A 741 3.84 32.45 -7.60
N ARG A 742 4.83 32.66 -8.46
CA ARG A 742 5.15 33.99 -9.01
C ARG A 742 4.07 34.61 -9.89
N LEU A 743 3.14 33.82 -10.42
CA LEU A 743 2.03 34.31 -11.26
C LEU A 743 0.74 34.52 -10.46
N TYR A 744 0.54 33.75 -9.38
CA TYR A 744 -0.67 33.80 -8.55
C TYR A 744 -0.51 34.65 -7.28
N ASN A 745 0.59 34.48 -6.55
CA ASN A 745 0.90 35.26 -5.35
C ASN A 745 1.76 36.50 -5.66
N GLY A 746 2.58 36.43 -6.71
CA GLY A 746 3.74 37.30 -6.89
C GLY A 746 4.91 36.87 -5.98
N CYS A 747 6.08 37.46 -6.20
CA CYS A 747 7.25 37.28 -5.33
C CYS A 747 7.51 38.54 -4.51
N THR A 748 7.93 38.34 -3.26
CA THR A 748 8.28 39.39 -2.28
C THR A 748 9.75 39.74 -2.29
#